data_AF-A0AAU5Z3T8-F1
#
_entry.id   AF-A0AAU5Z3T8-F1
#
_cell.length_a   1.000
_cell.length_b   1.000
_cell.length_c   1.000
_cell.angle_alpha   90.00
_cell.angle_beta   90.00
_cell.angle_gamma   90.00
#
_symmetry.space_group_name_H-M   'P 1'
#
loop_
_entity.id
_entity.type
_entity.pdbx_description
1 polymer ?
#
loop_
_entity_poly.entity_id
_entity_poly.type
_entity_poly.pdbx_seq_one_letter_code
_entity_poly.pdbx_strand_id
1 'polypeptide(L)'
;MTARAWKKALPLALSAVLTVLLVGRADAAVAAGSPEDAAGQLLADRYSPVVRLQQDSSRCEDGEQFQPTDVEAVLGDQQVALRGPWRPPDLVKTQPRDQDLGRGYPGHFLDFPGDPLRPGCDYAEWSARINAVHPATVYAHVATDPKFPGQISLEYWFFYVFNDYNNTHEGDWESIQLVFDAPTPAAALATHPTAVGFSQHGGAERARWGDAKLEIVDGTHPVVYPAAGSHANKFGQRLYLGRGSEGLGCDDTTRPKAPMSPHVAYVPMATADYVKEYPWLAFEGRWGERQRSFFDGPTGPNMKDSWTAPIQDAETTWRDDSGVVPAGSLLGPSSTGAFCAAVAAGSNLVRETLDRTWLLGLILAALVALIWFAASRTRWSDADPLPARKRRAWGQAVTAALRLFRLRPILFAGFAAAFVVLSLCTVVLTEFQMARRDAPTDLGAPTENSPGLWASLVALAVTILTIATYGALLATVTTTLDQLDRGVQVTAKLTVREVVSNWRPLARAAVQYWVVFTVLALFIATIPVAIYYAVSRAFALPIVVAEQRSGRTALRRSRMLVKGRWWRTAVPLAIIIGLGLAAGPIAGIVLLLATDLAPTLINLGTSIMFALAMPITAAAVAYLYFDRAAFALESPGSGELPDAGQTYSQGGDGSVEQDLPSVRSDS
;
A
#
# COMPACT_ATOMS: atom_id res chain seq x y z
N MET A 1 84.04 68.37 -51.62
CA MET A 1 82.83 68.78 -52.35
C MET A 1 81.64 68.63 -51.40
N THR A 2 81.29 69.62 -50.57
CA THR A 2 80.38 70.76 -50.83
C THR A 2 78.90 70.39 -51.05
N ALA A 3 78.12 70.58 -49.97
CA ALA A 3 76.81 71.23 -49.86
C ALA A 3 75.55 70.75 -50.64
N ARG A 4 74.55 70.38 -49.82
CA ARG A 4 73.08 70.66 -49.90
C ARG A 4 72.18 69.85 -50.85
N ALA A 5 71.41 68.93 -50.26
CA ALA A 5 69.98 68.62 -50.46
C ALA A 5 69.72 67.25 -49.77
N TRP A 6 68.74 66.94 -48.92
CA TRP A 6 67.48 67.53 -48.48
C TRP A 6 67.20 67.06 -47.04
N LYS A 7 66.54 67.90 -46.23
CA LYS A 7 65.88 67.50 -44.98
C LYS A 7 64.46 67.04 -45.30
N LYS A 8 64.05 65.89 -44.75
CA LYS A 8 62.73 65.55 -44.15
C LYS A 8 62.45 64.05 -44.32
N ALA A 9 62.82 63.25 -43.32
CA ALA A 9 62.37 61.86 -43.14
C ALA A 9 61.91 61.69 -41.68
N LEU A 10 60.63 61.97 -41.45
CA LEU A 10 59.73 61.69 -40.31
C LEU A 10 58.57 62.69 -40.47
N PRO A 11 57.27 62.36 -40.38
CA PRO A 11 56.63 61.14 -39.83
C PRO A 11 55.52 60.54 -40.74
N LEU A 12 55.56 59.24 -41.03
CA LEU A 12 54.40 58.53 -41.62
C LEU A 12 54.35 57.05 -41.21
N ALA A 13 54.95 56.71 -40.06
CA ALA A 13 55.01 55.35 -39.53
C ALA A 13 54.37 55.21 -38.13
N LEU A 14 53.51 56.16 -37.71
CA LEU A 14 52.83 56.12 -36.41
C LEU A 14 51.29 56.15 -36.48
N SER A 15 50.69 56.08 -37.68
CA SER A 15 49.22 55.98 -37.84
C SER A 15 48.73 54.63 -38.38
N ALA A 16 49.63 53.70 -38.74
CA ALA A 16 49.25 52.36 -39.23
C ALA A 16 49.32 51.26 -38.16
N VAL A 17 49.94 51.53 -36.99
CA VAL A 17 50.05 50.55 -35.89
C VAL A 17 48.95 50.73 -34.83
N LEU A 18 48.28 51.89 -34.79
CA LEU A 18 47.18 52.13 -33.83
C LEU A 18 45.80 51.68 -34.35
N THR A 19 45.64 51.42 -35.65
CA THR A 19 44.37 50.91 -36.22
C THR A 19 44.31 49.37 -36.27
N VAL A 20 45.45 48.69 -36.13
CA VAL A 20 45.52 47.21 -36.06
C VAL A 20 45.43 46.69 -34.62
N LEU A 21 45.60 47.55 -33.62
CA LEU A 21 45.42 47.22 -32.19
C LEU A 21 43.99 47.47 -31.66
N LEU A 22 43.05 47.90 -32.52
CA LEU A 22 41.63 48.11 -32.19
C LEU A 22 40.67 47.13 -32.87
N VAL A 23 41.18 46.16 -33.64
CA VAL A 23 40.39 45.06 -34.25
C VAL A 23 40.75 43.69 -33.64
N GLY A 24 41.63 43.67 -32.64
CA GLY A 24 42.15 42.45 -31.99
C GLY A 24 41.58 42.15 -30.60
N ARG A 25 40.45 42.74 -30.21
CA ARG A 25 39.62 42.19 -29.13
C ARG A 25 38.44 41.48 -29.76
N ALA A 26 38.70 40.28 -30.29
CA ALA A 26 37.73 39.24 -30.11
C ALA A 26 37.62 39.07 -28.60
N ASP A 27 36.60 39.68 -28.01
CA ASP A 27 36.11 39.21 -26.72
C ASP A 27 36.02 37.70 -26.86
N ALA A 28 36.73 36.99 -25.98
CA ALA A 28 36.43 35.61 -25.71
C ALA A 28 35.01 35.63 -25.13
N ALA A 29 34.03 35.64 -26.03
CA ALA A 29 32.66 35.30 -25.73
C ALA A 29 32.73 33.86 -25.23
N VAL A 30 32.77 33.71 -23.91
CA VAL A 30 32.03 32.65 -23.24
C VAL A 30 30.74 32.52 -24.01
N ALA A 31 30.46 31.33 -24.55
CA ALA A 31 29.28 31.07 -25.37
C ALA A 31 28.03 31.56 -24.62
N ALA A 32 27.61 32.78 -24.89
CA ALA A 32 26.33 33.28 -24.42
C ALA A 32 25.32 32.51 -25.26
N GLY A 33 24.52 31.66 -24.60
CA GLY A 33 23.37 31.00 -25.22
C GLY A 33 22.47 32.01 -25.91
N SER A 34 21.51 31.54 -26.71
CA SER A 34 20.56 32.45 -27.34
C SER A 34 19.85 33.30 -26.28
N PRO A 35 19.34 34.51 -26.60
CA PRO A 35 18.54 35.29 -25.65
C PRO A 35 17.36 34.52 -25.08
N GLU A 36 16.83 33.54 -25.83
CA GLU A 36 15.78 32.63 -25.36
C GLU A 36 16.32 31.64 -24.34
N ASP A 37 17.48 31.03 -24.56
CA ASP A 37 18.13 30.14 -23.58
C ASP A 37 18.48 30.87 -22.28
N ALA A 38 18.97 32.11 -22.38
CA ALA A 38 19.26 32.93 -21.19
C ALA A 38 17.98 33.22 -20.38
N ALA A 39 16.87 33.52 -21.05
CA ALA A 39 15.57 33.69 -20.39
C ALA A 39 15.02 32.36 -19.86
N GLY A 40 15.24 31.25 -20.57
CA GLY A 40 14.87 29.90 -20.16
C GLY A 40 15.60 29.45 -18.90
N GLN A 41 16.90 29.71 -18.81
CA GLN A 41 17.69 29.43 -17.61
C GLN A 41 17.18 30.24 -16.41
N LEU A 42 16.91 31.53 -16.58
CA LEU A 42 16.32 32.35 -15.52
C LEU A 42 14.92 31.84 -15.08
N LEU A 43 14.14 31.30 -16.02
CA LEU A 43 12.85 30.70 -15.73
C LEU A 43 13.01 29.39 -14.93
N ALA A 44 13.97 28.55 -15.32
CA ALA A 44 14.32 27.31 -14.64
C ALA A 44 14.86 27.56 -13.21
N ASP A 45 15.70 28.57 -13.02
CA ASP A 45 16.20 28.91 -11.69
C ASP A 45 15.08 29.44 -10.78
N ARG A 46 14.13 30.21 -11.35
CA ARG A 46 13.01 30.78 -10.60
C ARG A 46 12.03 29.73 -10.07
N TYR A 47 11.72 28.74 -10.89
CA TYR A 47 10.69 27.74 -10.59
C TYR A 47 11.26 26.38 -10.18
N SER A 48 12.52 26.34 -9.73
CA SER A 48 13.19 25.08 -9.38
C SER A 48 12.41 24.31 -8.31
N PRO A 49 12.28 22.98 -8.42
CA PRO A 49 11.48 22.20 -7.48
C PRO A 49 12.17 22.05 -6.13
N VAL A 50 11.37 21.93 -5.08
CA VAL A 50 11.80 21.41 -3.77
C VAL A 50 11.38 19.95 -3.68
N VAL A 51 12.33 19.05 -3.47
CA VAL A 51 12.06 17.60 -3.43
C VAL A 51 11.97 17.13 -1.98
N ARG A 52 10.95 16.33 -1.66
CA ARG A 52 10.77 15.69 -0.35
C ARG A 52 10.72 14.16 -0.52
N LEU A 53 11.91 13.56 -0.58
CA LEU A 53 12.07 12.10 -0.63
C LEU A 53 11.60 11.46 0.67
N GLN A 54 11.20 10.19 0.64
CA GLN A 54 10.86 9.45 1.86
C GLN A 54 12.10 9.22 2.74
N GLN A 55 11.92 9.08 4.06
CA GLN A 55 12.94 8.68 5.02
C GLN A 55 13.56 7.35 4.61
N ASP A 56 14.89 7.29 4.72
CA ASP A 56 15.64 6.06 4.57
C ASP A 56 15.41 5.20 5.79
N SER A 57 15.71 3.92 5.65
CA SER A 57 15.84 3.04 6.79
C SER A 57 17.18 2.33 6.78
N SER A 58 17.54 1.75 7.92
CA SER A 58 18.71 0.87 8.05
C SER A 58 18.65 -0.39 7.18
N ARG A 59 17.50 -0.69 6.58
CA ARG A 59 17.30 -1.79 5.63
C ARG A 59 17.08 -1.19 4.25
N CYS A 60 17.90 -1.59 3.28
CA CYS A 60 17.83 -1.05 1.92
C CYS A 60 16.46 -1.28 1.26
N GLU A 61 15.76 -2.35 1.65
CA GLU A 61 14.41 -2.72 1.18
C GLU A 61 13.29 -1.83 1.77
N ASP A 62 13.60 -1.00 2.77
CA ASP A 62 12.61 -0.19 3.50
C ASP A 62 12.98 1.30 3.36
N GLY A 63 12.11 2.11 2.75
CA GLY A 63 12.30 3.57 2.59
C GLY A 63 13.05 3.97 1.33
N GLU A 64 13.23 5.27 1.11
CA GLU A 64 13.87 5.79 -0.11
C GLU A 64 15.38 5.92 0.04
N GLN A 65 16.10 5.21 -0.82
CA GLN A 65 17.56 5.10 -0.86
C GLN A 65 18.19 5.88 -2.03
N PHE A 66 17.36 6.32 -2.98
CA PHE A 66 17.77 6.98 -4.21
C PHE A 66 17.38 8.46 -4.18
N GLN A 67 18.22 9.27 -4.79
CA GLN A 67 17.98 10.70 -4.98
C GLN A 67 18.13 11.05 -6.46
N PRO A 68 17.61 12.20 -6.92
CA PRO A 68 17.89 12.70 -8.26
C PRO A 68 19.41 12.73 -8.48
N THR A 69 19.87 11.93 -9.42
CA THR A 69 21.28 11.62 -9.65
C THR A 69 21.73 12.33 -10.93
N ASP A 70 22.88 12.99 -10.85
CA ASP A 70 23.55 13.51 -12.05
C ASP A 70 23.92 12.34 -12.97
N VAL A 71 23.52 12.41 -14.23
CA VAL A 71 23.87 11.44 -15.27
C VAL A 71 25.38 11.22 -15.35
N GLU A 72 26.19 12.27 -15.14
CA GLU A 72 27.66 12.16 -15.11
C GLU A 72 28.20 11.42 -13.87
N ALA A 73 27.37 11.17 -12.85
CA ALA A 73 27.74 10.29 -11.75
C ALA A 73 27.69 8.81 -12.15
N VAL A 74 26.83 8.48 -13.12
CA VAL A 74 26.66 7.14 -13.69
C VAL A 74 27.59 6.95 -14.90
N LEU A 75 27.54 7.90 -15.84
CA LEU A 75 28.44 7.92 -16.99
C LEU A 75 29.86 8.22 -16.49
N GLY A 76 30.81 7.35 -16.79
CA GLY A 76 32.16 7.46 -16.26
C GLY A 76 32.44 6.63 -15.01
N ASP A 77 31.45 5.96 -14.39
CA ASP A 77 31.72 4.90 -13.40
C ASP A 77 32.25 3.64 -14.12
N GLN A 78 33.30 3.04 -13.58
CA GLN A 78 33.94 1.85 -14.17
C GLN A 78 33.05 0.60 -14.15
N GLN A 79 32.03 0.58 -13.30
CA GLN A 79 31.11 -0.54 -13.14
C GLN A 79 29.90 -0.45 -14.07
N VAL A 80 29.73 0.67 -14.79
CA VAL A 80 28.68 0.82 -15.79
C VAL A 80 29.18 0.33 -17.14
N ALA A 81 28.34 -0.41 -17.86
CA ALA A 81 28.64 -0.90 -19.20
C ALA A 81 27.58 -0.48 -20.22
N LEU A 82 28.00 -0.11 -21.42
CA LEU A 82 27.12 -0.03 -22.59
C LEU A 82 27.09 -1.40 -23.26
N ARG A 83 25.90 -1.95 -23.44
CA ARG A 83 25.67 -3.24 -24.08
C ARG A 83 24.84 -3.13 -25.35
N GLY A 84 25.10 -4.06 -26.25
CA GLY A 84 24.43 -4.11 -27.54
C GLY A 84 23.05 -4.77 -27.52
N PRO A 85 22.27 -4.60 -28.60
CA PRO A 85 20.88 -5.07 -28.70
C PRO A 85 20.76 -6.61 -28.86
N TRP A 86 21.85 -7.35 -28.97
CA TRP A 86 21.85 -8.77 -29.32
C TRP A 86 21.36 -9.67 -28.19
N ARG A 87 21.07 -10.95 -28.50
CA ARG A 87 20.68 -11.99 -27.52
C ARG A 87 21.61 -13.21 -27.67
N PRO A 88 22.52 -13.47 -26.71
CA PRO A 88 22.78 -12.70 -25.50
C PRO A 88 23.37 -11.31 -25.80
N PRO A 89 23.18 -10.32 -24.91
CA PRO A 89 23.76 -8.99 -25.07
C PRO A 89 25.27 -9.04 -24.91
N ASP A 90 25.99 -8.34 -25.79
CA ASP A 90 27.45 -8.26 -25.77
C ASP A 90 27.93 -6.89 -25.27
N LEU A 91 29.12 -6.86 -24.69
CA LEU A 91 29.74 -5.66 -24.15
C LEU A 91 30.23 -4.78 -25.31
N VAL A 92 29.73 -3.55 -25.39
CA VAL A 92 30.19 -2.55 -26.37
C VAL A 92 31.29 -1.68 -25.77
N LYS A 93 31.07 -1.18 -24.54
CA LYS A 93 32.04 -0.33 -23.85
C LYS A 93 31.85 -0.38 -22.33
N THR A 94 32.94 -0.53 -21.59
CA THR A 94 32.96 -0.28 -20.14
C THR A 94 33.19 1.20 -19.88
N GLN A 95 32.65 1.73 -18.78
CA GLN A 95 32.80 3.14 -18.41
C GLN A 95 32.40 4.08 -19.56
N PRO A 96 31.17 3.96 -20.10
CA PRO A 96 30.70 4.87 -21.13
C PRO A 96 30.69 6.30 -20.57
N ARG A 97 31.14 7.25 -21.38
CA ARG A 97 31.03 8.68 -21.10
C ARG A 97 29.93 9.26 -21.96
N ASP A 98 29.48 10.43 -21.60
CA ASP A 98 28.53 11.24 -22.35
C ASP A 98 28.70 11.20 -23.88
N GLN A 99 29.88 11.58 -24.37
CA GLN A 99 30.22 11.60 -25.81
C GLN A 99 30.08 10.23 -26.50
N ASP A 100 30.19 9.13 -25.75
CA ASP A 100 30.05 7.79 -26.29
C ASP A 100 28.61 7.48 -26.66
N LEU A 101 27.63 8.17 -26.08
CA LEU A 101 26.20 7.96 -26.31
C LEU A 101 25.63 8.86 -27.41
N GLY A 102 26.36 9.90 -27.82
CA GLY A 102 25.98 10.89 -28.85
C GLY A 102 25.67 10.34 -30.25
N ARG A 103 25.84 9.04 -30.49
CA ARG A 103 25.49 8.37 -31.77
C ARG A 103 24.12 7.68 -31.74
N GLY A 104 23.33 7.87 -30.68
CA GLY A 104 22.00 7.28 -30.55
C GLY A 104 22.01 5.87 -30.00
N TYR A 105 22.66 4.91 -30.67
CA TYR A 105 22.66 3.50 -30.27
C TYR A 105 21.25 2.90 -30.02
N PRO A 106 20.37 2.88 -31.03
CA PRO A 106 19.03 2.32 -30.86
C PRO A 106 19.07 0.87 -30.36
N GLY A 107 18.23 0.54 -29.39
CA GLY A 107 18.11 -0.81 -28.82
C GLY A 107 19.27 -1.27 -27.95
N HIS A 108 20.31 -0.45 -27.78
CA HIS A 108 21.36 -0.67 -26.78
C HIS A 108 20.84 -0.33 -25.39
N PHE A 109 21.62 -0.66 -24.36
CA PHE A 109 21.27 -0.32 -22.99
C PHE A 109 22.51 -0.12 -22.13
N LEU A 110 22.34 0.70 -21.10
CA LEU A 110 23.29 0.79 -19.99
C LEU A 110 23.02 -0.34 -19.01
N ASP A 111 24.07 -0.92 -18.46
CA ASP A 111 24.06 -2.01 -17.49
C ASP A 111 24.75 -1.50 -16.23
N PHE A 112 24.00 -1.44 -15.12
CA PHE A 112 24.45 -0.90 -13.84
C PHE A 112 25.00 -2.01 -12.92
N PRO A 113 25.77 -1.68 -11.87
CA PRO A 113 26.31 -2.70 -10.98
C PRO A 113 25.24 -3.32 -10.08
N GLY A 114 24.74 -4.51 -10.44
CA GLY A 114 23.88 -5.31 -9.59
C GLY A 114 23.16 -6.43 -10.34
N ASP A 115 22.14 -7.00 -9.68
CA ASP A 115 21.11 -7.85 -10.28
C ASP A 115 19.76 -7.23 -9.89
N PRO A 116 19.03 -6.55 -10.79
CA PRO A 116 17.79 -5.86 -10.42
C PRO A 116 16.66 -6.83 -10.03
N LEU A 117 16.77 -8.11 -10.36
CA LEU A 117 15.82 -9.13 -9.87
C LEU A 117 16.15 -9.57 -8.44
N ARG A 118 17.37 -9.30 -7.95
CA ARG A 118 17.84 -9.60 -6.59
C ARG A 118 18.73 -8.45 -6.06
N PRO A 119 18.19 -7.23 -5.95
CA PRO A 119 19.00 -6.02 -5.79
C PRO A 119 19.74 -5.95 -4.44
N GLY A 120 19.22 -6.60 -3.40
CA GLY A 120 19.80 -6.55 -2.06
C GLY A 120 20.04 -5.10 -1.62
N CYS A 121 21.30 -4.76 -1.33
CA CYS A 121 21.72 -3.38 -1.07
C CYS A 121 22.63 -2.81 -2.18
N ASP A 122 22.87 -3.54 -3.28
CA ASP A 122 23.93 -3.24 -4.24
C ASP A 122 23.73 -1.86 -4.89
N TYR A 123 22.51 -1.58 -5.38
CA TYR A 123 22.17 -0.30 -5.98
C TYR A 123 22.15 0.85 -4.96
N ALA A 124 21.68 0.61 -3.74
CA ALA A 124 21.63 1.63 -2.69
C ALA A 124 23.04 2.05 -2.27
N GLU A 125 23.95 1.09 -2.05
CA GLU A 125 25.35 1.35 -1.73
C GLU A 125 26.09 2.01 -2.89
N TRP A 126 25.78 1.63 -4.13
CA TRP A 126 26.32 2.30 -5.32
C TRP A 126 25.83 3.74 -5.45
N SER A 127 24.52 3.97 -5.36
CA SER A 127 23.88 5.29 -5.36
C SER A 127 24.53 6.20 -4.33
N ALA A 128 24.65 5.75 -3.08
CA ALA A 128 25.29 6.53 -2.01
C ALA A 128 26.75 6.89 -2.33
N ARG A 129 27.49 5.98 -2.97
CA ARG A 129 28.90 6.21 -3.34
C ARG A 129 29.04 7.26 -4.45
N ILE A 130 28.28 7.16 -5.54
CA ILE A 130 28.38 8.11 -6.65
C ILE A 130 27.81 9.48 -6.27
N ASN A 131 26.74 9.50 -5.49
CA ASN A 131 26.11 10.73 -5.01
C ASN A 131 26.87 11.40 -3.85
N ALA A 132 27.88 10.75 -3.27
CA ALA A 132 28.77 11.41 -2.31
C ALA A 132 29.70 12.44 -2.97
N VAL A 133 29.94 12.31 -4.28
CA VAL A 133 30.83 13.21 -5.04
C VAL A 133 30.11 14.05 -6.09
N HIS A 134 28.87 13.69 -6.45
CA HIS A 134 27.99 14.49 -7.31
C HIS A 134 26.81 15.06 -6.52
N PRO A 135 26.47 16.35 -6.68
CA PRO A 135 25.27 16.90 -6.07
C PRO A 135 24.02 16.30 -6.72
N ALA A 136 22.94 16.22 -5.94
CA ALA A 136 21.64 15.86 -6.51
C ALA A 136 21.25 16.86 -7.61
N THR A 137 20.89 16.36 -8.79
CA THR A 137 20.73 17.17 -9.99
C THR A 137 19.40 16.88 -10.68
N VAL A 138 18.77 17.92 -11.22
CA VAL A 138 17.59 17.85 -12.10
C VAL A 138 17.88 18.60 -13.39
N TYR A 139 17.37 18.09 -14.51
CA TYR A 139 17.60 18.69 -15.83
C TYR A 139 16.40 19.54 -16.23
N ALA A 140 16.60 20.84 -16.38
CA ALA A 140 15.53 21.76 -16.77
C ALA A 140 15.51 21.95 -18.28
N HIS A 141 14.39 21.65 -18.93
CA HIS A 141 14.20 21.84 -20.36
C HIS A 141 13.01 22.76 -20.61
N VAL A 142 13.19 23.77 -21.48
CA VAL A 142 12.10 24.62 -21.93
C VAL A 142 11.75 24.24 -23.37
N ALA A 143 10.49 23.88 -23.59
CA ALA A 143 10.02 23.38 -24.87
C ALA A 143 8.79 24.15 -25.36
N THR A 144 8.76 24.40 -26.67
CA THR A 144 7.58 24.93 -27.38
C THR A 144 6.82 23.78 -28.03
N ASP A 145 5.50 23.90 -28.15
CA ASP A 145 4.70 22.93 -28.90
C ASP A 145 4.07 23.60 -30.13
N PRO A 146 4.34 23.13 -31.37
CA PRO A 146 3.81 23.73 -32.59
C PRO A 146 2.28 23.82 -32.66
N LYS A 147 1.55 22.94 -31.98
CA LYS A 147 0.07 23.00 -31.92
C LYS A 147 -0.44 24.02 -30.91
N PHE A 148 0.42 24.49 -30.02
CA PHE A 148 0.11 25.47 -28.97
C PHE A 148 1.12 26.64 -29.01
N PRO A 149 1.20 27.40 -30.11
CA PRO A 149 2.24 28.43 -30.31
C PRO A 149 2.19 29.61 -29.30
N GLY A 150 1.13 29.70 -28.49
CA GLY A 150 0.99 30.68 -27.42
C GLY A 150 1.39 30.14 -26.04
N GLN A 151 1.90 28.92 -25.95
CA GLN A 151 2.28 28.27 -24.70
C GLN A 151 3.71 27.71 -24.76
N ILE A 152 4.33 27.63 -23.60
CA ILE A 152 5.59 26.90 -23.41
C ILE A 152 5.47 25.93 -22.22
N SER A 153 6.31 24.90 -22.27
CA SER A 153 6.53 23.92 -21.21
C SER A 153 7.89 24.18 -20.56
N LEU A 154 7.93 24.23 -19.22
CA LEU A 154 9.17 24.11 -18.45
C LEU A 154 9.13 22.77 -17.70
N GLU A 155 10.02 21.88 -18.07
CA GLU A 155 10.14 20.55 -17.48
C GLU A 155 11.36 20.46 -16.58
N TYR A 156 11.25 19.73 -15.49
CA TYR A 156 12.37 19.26 -14.69
C TYR A 156 12.39 17.74 -14.73
N TRP A 157 13.46 17.16 -15.24
CA TRP A 157 13.67 15.73 -15.36
C TRP A 157 14.56 15.22 -14.22
N PHE A 158 14.10 14.16 -13.56
CA PHE A 158 14.75 13.50 -12.44
C PHE A 158 15.23 12.13 -12.91
N PHE A 159 16.54 11.89 -12.79
CA PHE A 159 17.11 10.58 -13.03
C PHE A 159 17.37 9.88 -11.71
N TYR A 160 16.93 8.63 -11.58
CA TYR A 160 17.28 7.76 -10.46
C TYR A 160 18.01 6.54 -10.98
N VAL A 161 18.98 6.03 -10.23
CA VAL A 161 19.78 4.89 -10.72
C VAL A 161 19.04 3.56 -10.67
N PHE A 162 17.97 3.46 -9.88
CA PHE A 162 17.25 2.21 -9.68
C PHE A 162 15.82 2.48 -9.21
N ASN A 163 14.84 1.81 -9.82
CA ASN A 163 13.44 1.77 -9.39
C ASN A 163 13.22 0.50 -8.55
N ASP A 164 13.08 0.63 -7.23
CA ASP A 164 12.77 -0.50 -6.32
C ASP A 164 11.27 -0.57 -6.03
N TYR A 165 10.49 -0.83 -7.07
CA TYR A 165 9.04 -0.97 -6.98
C TYR A 165 8.53 -2.29 -7.57
N ASN A 166 7.21 -2.44 -7.69
CA ASN A 166 6.55 -3.62 -8.24
C ASN A 166 7.06 -4.02 -9.63
N ASN A 167 7.50 -3.05 -10.43
CA ASN A 167 8.10 -3.23 -11.75
C ASN A 167 9.61 -2.93 -11.73
N THR A 168 10.32 -3.42 -10.72
CA THR A 168 11.72 -3.04 -10.48
C THR A 168 12.62 -3.06 -11.72
N HIS A 169 13.42 -2.02 -11.89
CA HIS A 169 14.35 -1.93 -13.02
C HIS A 169 15.51 -0.98 -12.70
N GLU A 170 16.63 -1.21 -13.38
CA GLU A 170 17.72 -0.23 -13.45
C GLU A 170 17.27 1.04 -14.16
N GLY A 171 17.74 2.18 -13.65
CA GLY A 171 17.44 3.52 -14.16
C GLY A 171 15.97 3.92 -14.00
N ASP A 172 15.73 5.19 -13.76
CA ASP A 172 14.38 5.74 -13.73
C ASP A 172 14.38 7.19 -14.21
N TRP A 173 13.41 7.55 -15.03
CA TRP A 173 13.26 8.92 -15.53
C TRP A 173 11.86 9.42 -15.24
N GLU A 174 11.78 10.39 -14.33
CA GLU A 174 10.54 11.04 -13.93
C GLU A 174 10.61 12.53 -14.27
N SER A 175 9.47 13.22 -14.32
CA SER A 175 9.44 14.65 -14.58
C SER A 175 8.31 15.40 -13.87
N ILE A 176 8.53 16.69 -13.64
CA ILE A 176 7.45 17.63 -13.41
C ILE A 176 7.45 18.66 -14.53
N GLN A 177 6.27 19.15 -14.88
CA GLN A 177 6.08 20.04 -16.02
C GLN A 177 5.21 21.23 -15.62
N LEU A 178 5.68 22.45 -15.91
CA LEU A 178 4.96 23.70 -15.69
C LEU A 178 4.56 24.27 -17.06
N VAL A 179 3.27 24.49 -17.26
CA VAL A 179 2.73 25.07 -18.49
C VAL A 179 2.48 26.56 -18.29
N PHE A 180 2.93 27.38 -19.25
CA PHE A 180 2.73 28.82 -19.25
C PHE A 180 1.93 29.24 -20.49
N ASP A 181 0.96 30.14 -20.29
CA ASP A 181 0.29 30.86 -21.39
C ASP A 181 1.18 32.02 -21.88
N ALA A 182 2.34 31.67 -22.41
CA ALA A 182 3.31 32.59 -22.98
C ALA A 182 4.00 31.94 -24.20
N PRO A 183 4.27 32.69 -25.28
CA PRO A 183 4.90 32.14 -26.48
C PRO A 183 6.42 31.99 -26.38
N THR A 184 7.06 32.55 -25.35
CA THR A 184 8.52 32.55 -25.19
C THR A 184 8.91 32.52 -23.69
N PRO A 185 10.12 32.06 -23.35
CA PRO A 185 10.60 32.08 -21.96
C PRO A 185 10.64 33.50 -21.36
N ALA A 186 11.00 34.50 -22.16
CA ALA A 186 11.03 35.89 -21.73
C ALA A 186 9.63 36.42 -21.37
N ALA A 187 8.60 36.05 -22.14
CA ALA A 187 7.22 36.38 -21.81
C ALA A 187 6.72 35.60 -20.58
N ALA A 188 7.14 34.34 -20.43
CA ALA A 188 6.80 33.51 -19.27
C ALA A 188 7.33 34.08 -17.96
N LEU A 189 8.50 34.73 -17.96
CA LEU A 189 9.06 35.42 -16.79
C LEU A 189 8.17 36.57 -16.25
N ALA A 190 7.19 37.05 -17.02
CA ALA A 190 6.26 38.09 -16.60
C ALA A 190 4.92 37.55 -16.06
N THR A 191 4.74 36.22 -16.03
CA THR A 191 3.51 35.57 -15.58
C THR A 191 3.81 34.36 -14.70
N HIS A 192 2.78 33.79 -14.09
CA HIS A 192 2.85 32.48 -13.43
C HIS A 192 2.47 31.36 -14.39
N PRO A 193 2.86 30.10 -14.10
CA PRO A 193 2.31 28.94 -14.78
C PRO A 193 0.78 28.91 -14.66
N THR A 194 0.11 28.30 -15.62
CA THR A 194 -1.32 28.04 -15.57
C THR A 194 -1.61 26.68 -14.92
N ALA A 195 -0.77 25.69 -15.18
CA ALA A 195 -0.87 24.34 -14.64
C ALA A 195 0.50 23.72 -14.38
N VAL A 196 0.52 22.73 -13.50
CA VAL A 196 1.66 21.89 -13.17
C VAL A 196 1.23 20.43 -13.25
N GLY A 197 2.00 19.59 -13.94
CA GLY A 197 1.80 18.15 -14.03
C GLY A 197 2.95 17.40 -13.38
N PHE A 198 2.63 16.44 -12.51
CA PHE A 198 3.61 15.58 -11.86
C PHE A 198 3.52 14.17 -12.44
N SER A 199 4.60 13.67 -13.04
CA SER A 199 4.65 12.33 -13.67
C SER A 199 4.40 11.21 -12.67
N GLN A 200 3.66 10.20 -13.12
CA GLN A 200 3.26 9.04 -12.33
C GLN A 200 3.11 7.84 -13.26
N HIS A 201 4.13 6.98 -13.28
CA HIS A 201 4.13 5.75 -14.07
C HIS A 201 3.85 6.03 -15.56
N GLY A 202 2.62 5.76 -16.03
CA GLY A 202 2.21 5.93 -17.43
C GLY A 202 1.41 7.20 -17.71
N GLY A 203 1.32 8.15 -16.78
CA GLY A 203 0.62 9.43 -16.95
C GLY A 203 1.09 10.48 -15.96
N ALA A 204 0.27 11.47 -15.67
CA ALA A 204 0.58 12.49 -14.67
C ALA A 204 -0.69 13.00 -13.96
N GLU A 205 -0.51 13.63 -12.81
CA GLU A 205 -1.56 14.37 -12.12
C GLU A 205 -1.37 15.88 -12.29
N ARG A 206 -2.45 16.57 -12.66
CA ARG A 206 -2.52 18.01 -12.86
C ARG A 206 -2.90 18.72 -11.57
N ALA A 207 -2.28 19.87 -11.34
CA ALA A 207 -2.76 20.92 -10.46
C ALA A 207 -2.76 22.25 -11.23
N ARG A 208 -3.79 23.08 -11.07
CA ARG A 208 -3.70 24.48 -11.50
C ARG A 208 -2.79 25.25 -10.56
N TRP A 209 -2.15 26.29 -11.08
CA TRP A 209 -1.36 27.17 -10.22
C TRP A 209 -2.24 27.81 -9.14
N GLY A 210 -1.87 27.64 -7.88
CA GLY A 210 -2.66 28.08 -6.73
C GLY A 210 -3.69 27.08 -6.19
N ASP A 211 -3.82 25.89 -6.78
CA ASP A 211 -4.65 24.82 -6.23
C ASP A 211 -4.20 24.42 -4.82
N ALA A 212 -5.16 24.08 -3.95
CA ALA A 212 -4.89 23.81 -2.54
C ALA A 212 -3.98 22.58 -2.30
N LYS A 213 -3.86 21.68 -3.29
CA LYS A 213 -2.96 20.52 -3.27
C LYS A 213 -1.53 20.84 -3.72
N LEU A 214 -1.33 21.93 -4.45
CA LEU A 214 -0.01 22.35 -4.93
C LEU A 214 0.68 23.19 -3.84
N GLU A 215 1.65 22.60 -3.14
CA GLU A 215 2.50 23.33 -2.21
C GLU A 215 3.58 24.09 -2.99
N ILE A 216 3.70 25.39 -2.72
CA ILE A 216 4.68 26.27 -3.35
C ILE A 216 5.47 26.99 -2.26
N VAL A 217 6.78 26.82 -2.25
CA VAL A 217 7.72 27.52 -1.37
C VAL A 217 8.12 28.83 -2.02
N ASP A 218 8.17 29.91 -1.22
CA ASP A 218 8.56 31.27 -1.64
C ASP A 218 7.80 31.82 -2.87
N GLY A 219 6.62 31.26 -3.16
CA GLY A 219 5.75 31.68 -4.26
C GLY A 219 6.15 31.20 -5.64
N THR A 220 7.28 30.49 -5.80
CA THR A 220 7.75 30.01 -7.10
C THR A 220 8.24 28.56 -7.14
N HIS A 221 8.57 27.92 -6.01
CA HIS A 221 9.18 26.58 -6.00
C HIS A 221 8.13 25.49 -5.70
N PRO A 222 7.68 24.68 -6.67
CA PRO A 222 6.75 23.59 -6.42
C PRO A 222 7.40 22.53 -5.54
N VAL A 223 6.67 22.05 -4.53
CA VAL A 223 7.12 20.93 -3.70
C VAL A 223 6.66 19.63 -4.32
N VAL A 224 7.63 18.74 -4.56
CA VAL A 224 7.43 17.43 -5.16
C VAL A 224 7.67 16.36 -4.10
N TYR A 225 6.79 15.38 -4.01
CA TYR A 225 6.94 14.20 -3.17
C TYR A 225 7.11 12.96 -4.05
N PRO A 226 8.34 12.60 -4.47
CA PRO A 226 8.59 11.32 -5.15
C PRO A 226 8.23 10.16 -4.22
N ALA A 227 7.45 9.21 -4.73
CA ALA A 227 7.09 8.01 -4.00
C ALA A 227 8.30 7.08 -3.82
N ALA A 228 8.39 6.46 -2.64
CA ALA A 228 9.50 5.56 -2.33
C ALA A 228 9.56 4.38 -3.31
N GLY A 229 10.73 4.17 -3.91
CA GLY A 229 10.99 3.08 -4.85
C GLY A 229 10.55 3.39 -6.29
N SER A 230 9.30 3.83 -6.50
CA SER A 230 8.74 4.10 -7.84
C SER A 230 9.05 5.47 -8.41
N HIS A 231 9.46 6.41 -7.56
CA HIS A 231 9.72 7.82 -7.88
C HIS A 231 8.55 8.61 -8.49
N ALA A 232 7.37 7.99 -8.63
CA ALA A 232 6.17 8.66 -9.11
C ALA A 232 5.91 9.94 -8.29
N ASN A 233 5.85 11.08 -8.96
CA ASN A 233 5.77 12.39 -8.34
C ASN A 233 4.35 12.68 -7.83
N LYS A 234 4.23 13.00 -6.54
CA LYS A 234 2.95 13.29 -5.88
C LYS A 234 2.91 14.70 -5.29
N PHE A 235 1.71 15.22 -5.13
CA PHE A 235 1.45 16.55 -4.56
C PHE A 235 1.47 16.60 -3.02
N GLY A 236 1.58 15.46 -2.33
CA GLY A 236 1.56 15.47 -0.87
C GLY A 236 1.99 14.17 -0.22
N GLN A 237 2.02 14.20 1.11
CA GLN A 237 2.37 13.10 2.00
C GLN A 237 1.18 12.15 2.19
N ARG A 238 1.02 11.15 1.32
CA ARG A 238 -0.10 10.18 1.35
C ARG A 238 0.35 8.83 0.80
N LEU A 239 -0.46 7.81 1.06
CA LEU A 239 -0.38 6.54 0.34
C LEU A 239 -1.32 6.62 -0.86
N TYR A 240 -0.77 6.57 -2.07
CA TYR A 240 -1.51 6.66 -3.31
C TYR A 240 -1.76 5.25 -3.88
N LEU A 241 -2.94 5.04 -4.42
CA LEU A 241 -3.35 3.78 -5.03
C LEU A 241 -3.04 3.84 -6.53
N GLY A 242 -2.14 2.97 -7.00
CA GLY A 242 -1.86 2.79 -8.42
C GLY A 242 -2.79 1.75 -9.07
N ARG A 243 -3.54 2.19 -10.08
CA ARG A 243 -4.23 1.32 -11.04
C ARG A 243 -4.24 1.95 -12.44
N GLY A 244 -4.09 1.12 -13.48
CA GLY A 244 -4.09 1.61 -14.86
C GLY A 244 -2.90 2.55 -15.12
N SER A 245 -3.17 3.77 -15.56
CA SER A 245 -2.14 4.78 -15.83
C SER A 245 -1.56 5.45 -14.57
N GLU A 246 -2.10 5.16 -13.38
CA GLU A 246 -1.50 5.53 -12.08
C GLU A 246 -0.48 4.47 -11.59
N GLY A 247 -0.17 3.45 -12.40
CA GLY A 247 0.68 2.32 -12.02
C GLY A 247 -0.12 1.11 -11.52
N LEU A 248 0.55 0.15 -10.87
CA LEU A 248 -0.08 -1.00 -10.22
C LEU A 248 0.53 -1.20 -8.83
N GLY A 249 -0.28 -1.04 -7.80
CA GLY A 249 0.16 -1.16 -6.41
C GLY A 249 -0.13 0.09 -5.61
N CYS A 250 0.75 0.45 -4.69
CA CYS A 250 0.58 1.64 -3.87
C CYS A 250 1.90 2.40 -3.71
N ASP A 251 1.87 3.67 -4.09
CA ASP A 251 2.98 4.61 -4.01
C ASP A 251 2.98 5.30 -2.65
N ASP A 252 4.10 5.27 -1.94
CA ASP A 252 4.18 5.76 -0.56
C ASP A 252 5.06 7.02 -0.43
N THR A 253 4.46 8.14 -0.03
CA THR A 253 5.17 9.39 0.30
C THR A 253 5.03 9.79 1.76
N THR A 254 4.66 8.86 2.64
CA THR A 254 4.04 9.16 3.94
C THR A 254 5.02 9.51 5.05
N ARG A 255 6.33 9.36 4.81
CA ARG A 255 7.39 9.64 5.78
C ARG A 255 8.46 10.55 5.16
N PRO A 256 8.18 11.80 4.79
CA PRO A 256 9.12 12.63 4.07
C PRO A 256 10.36 13.00 4.92
N LYS A 257 11.53 13.06 4.27
CA LYS A 257 12.76 13.67 4.77
C LYS A 257 12.64 15.19 4.81
N ALA A 258 13.67 15.85 5.34
CA ALA A 258 13.85 17.28 5.17
C ALA A 258 13.85 17.64 3.67
N PRO A 259 13.27 18.78 3.29
CA PRO A 259 13.25 19.22 1.89
C PRO A 259 14.68 19.40 1.37
N MET A 260 14.90 19.02 0.10
CA MET A 260 16.15 19.25 -0.62
C MET A 260 15.89 20.10 -1.86
N SER A 261 16.87 20.97 -2.19
CA SER A 261 16.87 21.77 -3.41
C SER A 261 17.98 21.23 -4.33
N PRO A 262 17.63 20.44 -5.37
CA PRO A 262 18.62 19.91 -6.29
C PRO A 262 19.28 21.02 -7.12
N HIS A 263 20.47 20.74 -7.64
CA HIS A 263 21.10 21.57 -8.65
C HIS A 263 20.30 21.50 -9.95
N VAL A 264 20.06 22.65 -10.57
CA VAL A 264 19.36 22.74 -11.86
C VAL A 264 20.38 22.79 -12.99
N ALA A 265 20.45 21.72 -13.78
CA ALA A 265 21.21 21.66 -15.01
C ALA A 265 20.30 22.10 -16.17
N TYR A 266 20.50 23.31 -16.68
CA TYR A 266 19.71 23.84 -17.78
C TYR A 266 20.09 23.16 -19.10
N VAL A 267 19.08 22.69 -19.84
CA VAL A 267 19.20 22.06 -21.14
C VAL A 267 18.76 23.07 -22.21
N PRO A 268 19.64 23.44 -23.16
CA PRO A 268 19.29 24.36 -24.25
C PRO A 268 18.03 23.93 -25.00
N MET A 269 17.27 24.91 -25.50
CA MET A 269 15.99 24.63 -26.17
C MET A 269 16.17 23.91 -27.51
N ALA A 270 17.18 24.31 -28.29
CA ALA A 270 17.41 23.77 -29.62
C ALA A 270 18.12 22.41 -29.56
N THR A 271 17.62 21.43 -30.33
CA THR A 271 18.19 20.06 -30.37
C THR A 271 19.67 19.99 -30.69
N ALA A 272 20.12 20.78 -31.66
CA ALA A 272 21.54 20.81 -32.02
C ALA A 272 22.42 21.31 -30.87
N ASP A 273 21.90 22.24 -30.07
CA ASP A 273 22.65 22.86 -28.97
C ASP A 273 22.62 21.95 -27.74
N TYR A 274 21.47 21.37 -27.38
CA TYR A 274 21.44 20.45 -26.24
C TYR A 274 22.20 19.15 -26.50
N VAL A 275 22.21 18.59 -27.72
CA VAL A 275 23.03 17.38 -28.01
C VAL A 275 24.51 17.72 -28.01
N LYS A 276 24.88 18.97 -28.29
CA LYS A 276 26.27 19.41 -28.22
C LYS A 276 26.74 19.58 -26.77
N GLU A 277 25.88 20.08 -25.90
CA GLU A 277 26.18 20.30 -24.48
C GLU A 277 26.02 19.03 -23.63
N TYR A 278 24.99 18.22 -23.92
CA TYR A 278 24.66 16.94 -23.29
C TYR A 278 24.49 15.83 -24.35
N PRO A 279 25.58 15.35 -24.99
CA PRO A 279 25.56 14.24 -25.95
C PRO A 279 24.72 13.01 -25.59
N TRP A 280 24.59 12.68 -24.31
CA TRP A 280 23.78 11.57 -23.81
C TRP A 280 22.28 11.75 -24.10
N LEU A 281 21.80 12.99 -24.28
CA LEU A 281 20.42 13.25 -24.70
C LEU A 281 20.13 12.77 -26.13
N ALA A 282 21.15 12.44 -26.92
CA ALA A 282 20.95 11.77 -28.21
C ALA A 282 20.70 10.26 -28.06
N PHE A 283 20.93 9.66 -26.88
CA PHE A 283 20.83 8.22 -26.69
C PHE A 283 19.40 7.69 -26.88
N GLU A 284 19.24 6.70 -27.75
CA GLU A 284 17.99 6.02 -28.11
C GLU A 284 17.89 4.62 -27.50
N GLY A 285 18.78 4.30 -26.57
CA GLY A 285 18.79 3.05 -25.83
C GLY A 285 18.04 3.13 -24.50
N ARG A 286 18.18 2.07 -23.70
CA ARG A 286 17.63 1.99 -22.34
C ARG A 286 18.64 2.43 -21.30
N TRP A 287 18.17 3.19 -20.32
CA TRP A 287 18.88 3.57 -19.12
C TRP A 287 18.67 2.47 -18.08
N GLY A 288 19.54 1.47 -18.08
CA GLY A 288 19.38 0.27 -17.27
C GLY A 288 19.14 -0.98 -18.10
N GLU A 289 19.41 -2.14 -17.50
CA GLU A 289 19.50 -3.38 -18.22
C GLU A 289 18.20 -3.80 -18.93
N ARG A 290 18.37 -4.64 -19.95
CA ARG A 290 17.25 -5.17 -20.71
C ARG A 290 16.81 -6.52 -20.14
N GLN A 291 15.63 -6.51 -19.52
CA GLN A 291 14.94 -7.63 -18.93
C GLN A 291 13.70 -8.04 -19.75
N ARG A 292 12.73 -8.70 -19.12
CA ARG A 292 11.45 -9.07 -19.73
C ARG A 292 10.36 -8.11 -19.27
N SER A 293 9.60 -7.59 -20.23
CA SER A 293 8.36 -6.85 -19.99
C SER A 293 8.60 -5.56 -19.17
N PHE A 294 8.00 -5.46 -17.99
CA PHE A 294 7.97 -4.24 -17.17
C PHE A 294 9.19 -4.07 -16.26
N PHE A 295 10.15 -5.01 -16.31
CA PHE A 295 11.44 -4.92 -15.60
C PHE A 295 12.56 -4.31 -16.48
N ASP A 296 12.25 -3.89 -17.71
CA ASP A 296 13.20 -3.22 -18.60
C ASP A 296 13.53 -1.81 -18.09
N GLY A 297 14.81 -1.43 -18.12
CA GLY A 297 15.20 -0.04 -17.90
C GLY A 297 14.49 0.92 -18.88
N PRO A 298 14.11 2.13 -18.45
CA PRO A 298 13.36 3.07 -19.28
C PRO A 298 14.21 3.66 -20.40
N THR A 299 13.55 4.19 -21.42
CA THR A 299 14.21 5.11 -22.37
C THR A 299 14.39 6.50 -21.76
N GLY A 300 15.33 7.28 -22.31
CA GLY A 300 15.61 8.64 -21.85
C GLY A 300 14.51 9.66 -22.22
N PRO A 301 14.65 10.92 -21.74
CA PRO A 301 13.69 11.99 -21.97
C PRO A 301 13.39 12.25 -23.45
N ASN A 302 14.43 12.27 -24.28
CA ASN A 302 14.37 12.47 -25.74
C ASN A 302 13.44 11.51 -26.49
N MET A 303 13.08 10.38 -25.88
CA MET A 303 12.18 9.37 -26.46
C MET A 303 10.75 9.43 -25.90
N LYS A 304 10.40 10.45 -25.11
CA LYS A 304 9.07 10.61 -24.51
C LYS A 304 8.23 11.60 -25.31
N ASP A 305 6.92 11.35 -25.38
CA ASP A 305 5.97 12.30 -25.96
C ASP A 305 5.95 13.60 -25.16
N SER A 306 6.11 13.51 -23.83
CA SER A 306 6.25 14.67 -22.94
C SER A 306 7.49 15.53 -23.22
N TRP A 307 8.52 15.03 -23.92
CA TRP A 307 9.67 15.83 -24.34
C TRP A 307 9.45 16.45 -25.74
N THR A 308 8.86 15.70 -26.65
CA THR A 308 8.77 16.09 -28.07
C THR A 308 7.51 16.90 -28.40
N ALA A 309 6.42 16.67 -27.67
CA ALA A 309 5.14 17.35 -27.82
C ALA A 309 4.49 17.60 -26.42
N PRO A 310 5.15 18.35 -25.54
CA PRO A 310 4.82 18.42 -24.11
C PRO A 310 3.40 18.86 -23.80
N ILE A 311 2.85 19.82 -24.55
CA ILE A 311 1.51 20.36 -24.27
C ILE A 311 0.44 19.40 -24.82
N GLN A 312 0.69 18.79 -25.97
CA GLN A 312 -0.17 17.73 -26.50
C GLN A 312 -0.24 16.52 -25.57
N ASP A 313 0.90 16.06 -25.04
CA ASP A 313 0.93 14.97 -24.07
C ASP A 313 0.12 15.35 -22.83
N ALA A 314 0.37 16.54 -22.25
CA ALA A 314 -0.34 17.05 -21.08
C ALA A 314 -1.86 17.07 -21.26
N GLU A 315 -2.37 17.55 -22.39
CA GLU A 315 -3.81 17.59 -22.68
C GLU A 315 -4.45 16.20 -22.81
N THR A 316 -3.67 15.15 -23.06
CA THR A 316 -4.17 13.78 -23.28
C THR A 316 -3.95 12.84 -22.09
N THR A 317 -2.87 13.02 -21.33
CA THR A 317 -2.44 12.06 -20.30
C THR A 317 -2.70 12.55 -18.88
N TRP A 318 -2.85 13.85 -18.65
CA TRP A 318 -2.98 14.39 -17.31
C TRP A 318 -4.38 14.16 -16.72
N ARG A 319 -4.39 13.59 -15.52
CA ARG A 319 -5.59 13.43 -14.70
C ARG A 319 -5.71 14.56 -13.70
N ASP A 320 -6.93 14.89 -13.29
CA ASP A 320 -7.13 15.94 -12.29
C ASP A 320 -6.84 15.50 -10.86
N ASP A 321 -6.90 14.20 -10.55
CA ASP A 321 -6.68 13.67 -9.21
C ASP A 321 -6.11 12.26 -9.27
N SER A 322 -5.38 11.86 -8.23
CA SER A 322 -4.94 10.47 -8.01
C SER A 322 -5.76 9.78 -6.92
N GLY A 323 -5.89 8.46 -7.03
CA GLY A 323 -6.51 7.65 -5.97
C GLY A 323 -5.65 7.71 -4.70
N VAL A 324 -6.23 8.14 -3.59
CA VAL A 324 -5.58 8.07 -2.27
C VAL A 324 -6.14 6.87 -1.51
N VAL A 325 -5.26 6.07 -0.91
CA VAL A 325 -5.66 5.02 0.03
C VAL A 325 -6.18 5.69 1.30
N PRO A 326 -7.47 5.49 1.66
CA PRO A 326 -8.03 6.13 2.84
C PRO A 326 -7.24 5.74 4.10
N ALA A 327 -6.95 6.72 4.97
CA ALA A 327 -6.22 6.47 6.21
C ALA A 327 -6.98 5.51 7.13
N GLY A 328 -6.30 4.47 7.60
CA GLY A 328 -6.86 3.41 8.45
C GLY A 328 -7.81 2.43 7.76
N SER A 329 -8.22 1.40 8.50
CA SER A 329 -9.20 0.42 8.03
C SER A 329 -10.61 0.86 8.40
N LEU A 330 -11.52 0.91 7.42
CA LEU A 330 -12.94 0.78 7.72
C LEU A 330 -13.20 -0.56 8.43
N LEU A 331 -14.40 -0.80 8.93
CA LEU A 331 -14.70 -2.04 9.65
C LEU A 331 -14.28 -3.30 8.89
N GLY A 332 -13.35 -4.04 9.50
CA GLY A 332 -12.74 -5.22 8.88
C GLY A 332 -11.41 -4.88 8.21
N PRO A 333 -10.79 -5.82 7.49
CA PRO A 333 -9.55 -5.53 6.78
C PRO A 333 -9.79 -4.54 5.63
N SER A 334 -8.88 -3.57 5.48
CA SER A 334 -8.92 -2.60 4.37
C SER A 334 -8.74 -3.31 3.02
N SER A 335 -9.65 -3.09 2.09
CA SER A 335 -9.56 -3.68 0.75
C SER A 335 -8.43 -3.07 -0.08
N THR A 336 -8.27 -1.76 -0.02
CA THR A 336 -7.14 -1.05 -0.64
C THR A 336 -5.81 -1.49 -0.02
N GLY A 337 -5.74 -1.64 1.30
CA GLY A 337 -4.52 -2.14 1.96
C GLY A 337 -4.19 -3.59 1.60
N ALA A 338 -5.22 -4.46 1.53
CA ALA A 338 -5.06 -5.83 1.07
C ALA A 338 -4.63 -5.91 -0.40
N PHE A 339 -5.14 -5.01 -1.25
CA PHE A 339 -4.69 -4.86 -2.63
C PHE A 339 -3.20 -4.47 -2.69
N CYS A 340 -2.77 -3.42 -1.98
CA CYS A 340 -1.36 -3.00 -1.94
C CYS A 340 -0.46 -4.19 -1.54
N ALA A 341 -0.81 -4.89 -0.46
CA ALA A 341 -0.03 -6.01 0.04
C ALA A 341 -0.02 -7.21 -0.92
N ALA A 342 -1.16 -7.51 -1.56
CA ALA A 342 -1.26 -8.60 -2.52
C ALA A 342 -0.46 -8.32 -3.79
N VAL A 343 -0.49 -7.08 -4.29
CA VAL A 343 0.32 -6.67 -5.45
C VAL A 343 1.79 -6.72 -5.10
N ALA A 344 2.23 -6.13 -3.98
CA ALA A 344 3.63 -6.18 -3.55
C ALA A 344 4.16 -7.63 -3.42
N ALA A 345 3.40 -8.50 -2.73
CA ALA A 345 3.77 -9.90 -2.58
C ALA A 345 3.77 -10.66 -3.92
N GLY A 346 2.79 -10.37 -4.79
CA GLY A 346 2.68 -10.97 -6.12
C GLY A 346 3.83 -10.57 -7.05
N SER A 347 4.18 -9.28 -7.07
CA SER A 347 5.29 -8.73 -7.84
C SER A 347 6.62 -9.31 -7.39
N ASN A 348 6.86 -9.40 -6.08
CA ASN A 348 8.05 -10.06 -5.52
C ASN A 348 8.13 -11.54 -5.92
N LEU A 349 7.02 -12.27 -5.85
CA LEU A 349 6.97 -13.66 -6.28
C LEU A 349 7.28 -13.81 -7.78
N VAL A 350 6.73 -12.94 -8.63
CA VAL A 350 7.01 -12.93 -10.09
C VAL A 350 8.48 -12.60 -10.35
N ARG A 351 9.03 -11.57 -9.69
CA ARG A 351 10.43 -11.16 -9.77
C ARG A 351 11.38 -12.31 -9.42
N GLU A 352 11.21 -12.92 -8.24
CA GLU A 352 12.07 -14.02 -7.77
C GLU A 352 12.00 -15.27 -8.64
N THR A 353 10.90 -15.45 -9.38
CA THR A 353 10.65 -16.60 -10.23
C THR A 353 10.75 -16.29 -11.73
N LEU A 354 11.20 -15.10 -12.13
CA LEU A 354 11.22 -14.67 -13.54
C LEU A 354 12.10 -15.60 -14.40
N ASP A 355 13.23 -16.03 -13.86
CA ASP A 355 14.15 -16.99 -14.49
C ASP A 355 13.62 -18.43 -14.44
N ARG A 356 12.63 -18.71 -13.59
CA ARG A 356 12.11 -20.04 -13.25
C ARG A 356 10.59 -20.06 -13.30
N THR A 357 10.01 -19.70 -14.43
CA THR A 357 8.55 -19.64 -14.61
C THR A 357 7.83 -20.96 -14.29
N TRP A 358 8.51 -22.11 -14.43
CA TRP A 358 7.99 -23.42 -14.00
C TRP A 358 7.78 -23.51 -12.47
N LEU A 359 8.64 -22.85 -11.68
CA LEU A 359 8.52 -22.80 -10.22
C LEU A 359 7.30 -21.96 -9.82
N LEU A 360 7.08 -20.82 -10.49
CA LEU A 360 5.85 -20.04 -10.31
C LEU A 360 4.61 -20.89 -10.60
N GLY A 361 4.63 -21.61 -11.74
CA GLY A 361 3.56 -22.53 -12.10
C GLY A 361 3.30 -23.61 -11.04
N LEU A 362 4.36 -24.19 -10.46
CA LEU A 362 4.24 -25.17 -9.37
C LEU A 362 3.68 -24.57 -8.08
N ILE A 363 4.12 -23.36 -7.70
CA ILE A 363 3.62 -22.66 -6.50
C ILE A 363 2.13 -22.39 -6.65
N LEU A 364 1.72 -21.86 -7.81
CA LEU A 364 0.30 -21.60 -8.11
C LEU A 364 -0.51 -22.90 -8.15
N ALA A 365 0.00 -23.96 -8.79
CA ALA A 365 -0.65 -25.27 -8.83
C ALA A 365 -0.79 -25.87 -7.42
N ALA A 366 0.24 -25.76 -6.57
CA ALA A 366 0.21 -26.21 -5.19
C ALA A 366 -0.82 -25.42 -4.36
N LEU A 367 -0.90 -24.11 -4.54
CA LEU A 367 -1.92 -23.28 -3.88
C LEU A 367 -3.34 -23.69 -4.28
N VAL A 368 -3.59 -23.87 -5.58
CA VAL A 368 -4.88 -24.35 -6.10
C VAL A 368 -5.19 -25.75 -5.56
N ALA A 369 -4.22 -26.66 -5.55
CA ALA A 369 -4.38 -28.00 -5.02
C ALA A 369 -4.67 -27.99 -3.51
N LEU A 370 -4.06 -27.11 -2.72
CA LEU A 370 -4.32 -26.94 -1.29
C LEU A 370 -5.74 -26.42 -1.04
N ILE A 371 -6.18 -25.41 -1.80
CA ILE A 371 -7.55 -24.87 -1.71
C ILE A 371 -8.56 -25.97 -2.08
N TRP A 372 -8.32 -26.67 -3.19
CA TRP A 372 -9.16 -27.79 -3.63
C TRP A 372 -9.17 -28.94 -2.62
N PHE A 373 -8.02 -29.29 -2.05
CA PHE A 373 -7.91 -30.30 -1.00
C PHE A 373 -8.69 -29.90 0.25
N ALA A 374 -8.57 -28.64 0.71
CA ALA A 374 -9.35 -28.15 1.84
C ALA A 374 -10.86 -28.23 1.55
N ALA A 375 -11.30 -27.74 0.39
CA ALA A 375 -12.70 -27.73 -0.04
C ALA A 375 -13.29 -29.13 -0.26
N SER A 376 -12.48 -30.10 -0.71
CA SER A 376 -12.91 -31.49 -0.95
C SER A 376 -12.88 -32.35 0.32
N ARG A 377 -12.03 -32.03 1.31
CA ARG A 377 -11.95 -32.76 2.58
C ARG A 377 -13.01 -32.34 3.62
N THR A 378 -14.08 -31.70 3.17
CA THR A 378 -15.25 -31.40 4.01
C THR A 378 -16.54 -31.86 3.36
N ARG A 379 -17.59 -31.96 4.18
CA ARG A 379 -18.96 -32.16 3.71
C ARG A 379 -19.66 -30.81 3.58
N TRP A 380 -20.46 -30.65 2.53
CA TRP A 380 -21.27 -29.45 2.26
C TRP A 380 -22.78 -29.76 2.28
N SER A 381 -23.16 -31.03 2.06
CA SER A 381 -24.55 -31.52 2.15
C SER A 381 -24.97 -31.82 3.60
N ASP A 382 -26.28 -32.03 3.81
CA ASP A 382 -26.90 -32.37 5.10
C ASP A 382 -26.61 -31.36 6.23
N ALA A 383 -26.58 -30.09 5.83
CA ALA A 383 -26.22 -28.95 6.66
C ALA A 383 -27.44 -28.27 7.29
N ASP A 384 -28.35 -29.05 7.87
CA ASP A 384 -29.52 -28.47 8.54
C ASP A 384 -29.11 -27.66 9.78
N PRO A 385 -29.68 -26.45 9.96
CA PRO A 385 -29.34 -25.58 11.07
C PRO A 385 -29.61 -26.20 12.46
N LEU A 386 -30.57 -27.11 12.55
CA LEU A 386 -30.99 -27.77 13.79
C LEU A 386 -31.00 -29.30 13.60
N PRO A 387 -30.74 -30.09 14.67
CA PRO A 387 -30.34 -29.66 16.01
C PRO A 387 -28.95 -29.01 16.03
N ALA A 388 -28.74 -28.01 16.88
CA ALA A 388 -27.48 -27.29 16.98
C ALA A 388 -26.36 -28.20 17.52
N ARG A 389 -26.67 -29.07 18.50
CA ARG A 389 -25.74 -30.05 19.10
C ARG A 389 -25.59 -31.30 18.24
N LYS A 390 -25.07 -31.12 17.03
CA LYS A 390 -24.79 -32.19 16.06
C LYS A 390 -23.34 -32.11 15.58
N ARG A 391 -22.74 -33.27 15.32
CA ARG A 391 -21.41 -33.33 14.71
C ARG A 391 -21.43 -32.77 13.29
N ARG A 392 -20.57 -31.80 13.00
CA ARG A 392 -20.49 -31.12 11.70
C ARG A 392 -19.05 -31.03 11.21
N ALA A 393 -18.86 -31.31 9.93
CA ALA A 393 -17.66 -30.86 9.22
C ALA A 393 -17.67 -29.32 9.11
N TRP A 394 -16.52 -28.70 8.88
CA TRP A 394 -16.44 -27.24 8.83
C TRP A 394 -17.26 -26.65 7.68
N GLY A 395 -17.33 -27.32 6.53
CA GLY A 395 -18.20 -26.93 5.40
C GLY A 395 -19.69 -27.00 5.77
N GLN A 396 -20.12 -28.04 6.50
CA GLN A 396 -21.50 -28.13 7.02
C GLN A 396 -21.81 -27.01 8.01
N ALA A 397 -20.83 -26.59 8.83
CA ALA A 397 -21.00 -25.47 9.75
C ALA A 397 -21.22 -24.15 8.99
N VAL A 398 -20.45 -23.90 7.93
CA VAL A 398 -20.61 -22.72 7.06
C VAL A 398 -21.94 -22.77 6.30
N THR A 399 -22.31 -23.90 5.70
CA THR A 399 -23.59 -24.04 4.99
C THR A 399 -24.79 -23.93 5.92
N ALA A 400 -24.71 -24.50 7.14
CA ALA A 400 -25.76 -24.36 8.15
C ALA A 400 -25.90 -22.90 8.61
N ALA A 401 -24.79 -22.20 8.80
CA ALA A 401 -24.78 -20.77 9.11
C ALA A 401 -25.42 -19.93 7.99
N LEU A 402 -25.11 -20.21 6.72
CA LEU A 402 -25.73 -19.56 5.57
C LEU A 402 -27.24 -19.81 5.49
N ARG A 403 -27.68 -21.06 5.74
CA ARG A 403 -29.10 -21.41 5.79
C ARG A 403 -29.81 -20.71 6.94
N LEU A 404 -29.21 -20.66 8.12
CA LEU A 404 -29.74 -19.94 9.28
C LEU A 404 -29.91 -18.44 8.98
N PHE A 405 -28.90 -17.82 8.36
CA PHE A 405 -28.94 -16.43 7.96
C PHE A 405 -30.09 -16.14 6.98
N ARG A 406 -30.26 -16.99 5.96
CA ARG A 406 -31.35 -16.85 4.98
C ARG A 406 -32.74 -17.07 5.58
N LEU A 407 -32.89 -17.99 6.51
CA LEU A 407 -34.18 -18.30 7.14
C LEU A 407 -34.59 -17.25 8.18
N ARG A 408 -33.63 -16.55 8.79
CA ARG A 408 -33.88 -15.61 9.91
C ARG A 408 -33.09 -14.30 9.77
N PRO A 409 -33.23 -13.53 8.67
CA PRO A 409 -32.42 -12.34 8.42
C PRO A 409 -32.60 -11.26 9.50
N ILE A 410 -33.79 -11.14 10.09
CA ILE A 410 -34.11 -10.14 11.13
C ILE A 410 -33.24 -10.32 12.38
N LEU A 411 -32.83 -11.55 12.71
CA LEU A 411 -31.95 -11.80 13.87
C LEU A 411 -30.57 -11.17 13.68
N PHE A 412 -30.11 -11.06 12.44
CA PHE A 412 -28.79 -10.55 12.10
C PHE A 412 -28.82 -9.08 11.67
N ALA A 413 -29.98 -8.56 11.24
CA ALA A 413 -30.16 -7.20 10.76
C ALA A 413 -29.71 -6.14 11.77
N GLY A 414 -29.99 -6.34 13.07
CA GLY A 414 -29.57 -5.41 14.13
C GLY A 414 -28.04 -5.29 14.25
N PHE A 415 -27.31 -6.41 14.11
CA PHE A 415 -25.85 -6.39 14.13
C PHE A 415 -25.26 -5.84 12.84
N ALA A 416 -25.84 -6.18 11.69
CA ALA A 416 -25.46 -5.59 10.41
C ALA A 416 -25.61 -4.05 10.46
N ALA A 417 -26.72 -3.53 11.00
CA ALA A 417 -26.92 -2.11 11.20
C ALA A 417 -25.90 -1.49 12.16
N ALA A 418 -25.58 -2.16 13.28
CA ALA A 418 -24.56 -1.68 14.21
C ALA A 418 -23.18 -1.59 13.56
N PHE A 419 -22.78 -2.59 12.75
CA PHE A 419 -21.55 -2.51 11.96
C PHE A 419 -21.66 -1.39 10.91
N VAL A 420 -22.76 -1.23 10.18
CA VAL A 420 -22.88 -0.11 9.23
C VAL A 420 -22.69 1.25 9.91
N VAL A 421 -23.29 1.48 11.09
CA VAL A 421 -23.10 2.72 11.86
C VAL A 421 -21.64 2.93 12.24
N LEU A 422 -20.98 1.90 12.77
CA LEU A 422 -19.56 1.97 13.12
C LEU A 422 -18.67 2.22 11.88
N SER A 423 -19.04 1.68 10.72
CA SER A 423 -18.36 1.92 9.45
C SER A 423 -18.50 3.38 9.03
N LEU A 424 -19.69 3.95 9.16
CA LEU A 424 -19.93 5.36 8.85
C LEU A 424 -19.13 6.28 9.78
N CYS A 425 -19.00 5.93 11.07
CA CYS A 425 -18.11 6.65 11.98
C CYS A 425 -16.65 6.60 11.51
N THR A 426 -16.15 5.45 11.05
CA THR A 426 -14.78 5.35 10.48
C THR A 426 -14.62 6.18 9.21
N VAL A 427 -15.62 6.21 8.32
CA VAL A 427 -15.58 7.05 7.10
C VAL A 427 -15.49 8.52 7.48
N VAL A 428 -16.36 9.01 8.38
CA VAL A 428 -16.35 10.41 8.82
C VAL A 428 -15.01 10.80 9.44
N LEU A 429 -14.42 9.92 10.27
CA LEU A 429 -13.09 10.14 10.83
C LEU A 429 -12.02 10.22 9.75
N THR A 430 -12.10 9.35 8.74
CA THR A 430 -11.13 9.28 7.65
C THR A 430 -11.22 10.51 6.76
N GLU A 431 -12.42 10.96 6.39
CA GLU A 431 -12.63 12.20 5.64
C GLU A 431 -12.09 13.43 6.40
N PHE A 432 -12.38 13.49 7.71
CA PHE A 432 -11.86 14.56 8.57
C PHE A 432 -10.33 14.53 8.70
N GLN A 433 -9.71 13.34 8.63
CA GLN A 433 -8.26 13.20 8.59
C GLN A 433 -7.72 13.61 7.21
N MET A 434 -8.29 13.11 6.11
CA MET A 434 -7.81 13.40 4.74
C MET A 434 -7.82 14.89 4.40
N ALA A 435 -8.80 15.65 4.92
CA ALA A 435 -8.85 17.10 4.81
C ALA A 435 -7.68 17.83 5.50
N ARG A 436 -6.95 17.17 6.41
CA ARG A 436 -5.78 17.72 7.08
C ARG A 436 -4.51 17.34 6.32
N ARG A 437 -3.68 18.33 6.01
CA ARG A 437 -2.42 18.14 5.27
C ARG A 437 -1.45 17.19 5.99
N ASP A 438 -1.45 17.16 7.32
CA ASP A 438 -0.52 16.35 8.15
C ASP A 438 -1.15 15.05 8.70
N ALA A 439 -2.22 14.53 8.09
CA ALA A 439 -2.88 13.36 8.63
C ALA A 439 -2.01 12.10 8.54
N PRO A 440 -1.85 11.34 9.64
CA PRO A 440 -1.12 10.10 9.61
C PRO A 440 -1.83 9.06 8.73
N THR A 441 -1.05 8.15 8.16
CA THR A 441 -1.53 6.99 7.38
C THR A 441 -2.36 6.01 8.19
N ASP A 442 -2.04 5.88 9.48
CA ASP A 442 -2.78 5.07 10.42
C ASP A 442 -3.64 5.98 11.31
N LEU A 443 -4.96 5.72 11.33
CA LEU A 443 -5.90 6.35 12.24
C LEU A 443 -5.48 6.25 13.71
N GLY A 444 -4.67 5.23 14.07
CA GLY A 444 -4.17 5.02 15.43
C GLY A 444 -2.79 5.61 15.72
N ALA A 445 -2.08 6.20 14.75
CA ALA A 445 -0.76 6.74 14.99
C ALA A 445 -0.82 7.96 15.93
N PRO A 446 0.13 8.11 16.87
CA PRO A 446 0.24 9.32 17.66
C PRO A 446 0.62 10.48 16.75
N THR A 447 -0.18 11.53 16.74
CA THR A 447 0.16 12.79 16.07
C THR A 447 0.74 13.77 17.09
N GLU A 448 1.66 14.62 16.66
CA GLU A 448 2.22 15.68 17.51
C GLU A 448 1.21 16.81 17.82
N ASN A 449 0.08 16.87 17.09
CA ASN A 449 -0.96 17.88 17.27
C ASN A 449 -2.19 17.37 18.03
N SER A 450 -2.84 18.27 18.78
CA SER A 450 -4.03 17.94 19.61
C SER A 450 -5.21 17.37 18.81
N PRO A 451 -5.55 17.86 17.59
CA PRO A 451 -6.66 17.31 16.81
C PRO A 451 -6.41 15.89 16.31
N GLY A 452 -5.16 15.51 16.01
CA GLY A 452 -4.85 14.15 15.62
C GLY A 452 -4.90 13.19 16.81
N LEU A 453 -4.48 13.61 18.02
CA LEU A 453 -4.63 12.81 19.24
C LEU A 453 -6.09 12.42 19.48
N TRP A 454 -7.03 13.37 19.35
CA TRP A 454 -8.45 13.07 19.47
C TRP A 454 -8.94 12.10 18.40
N ALA A 455 -8.49 12.25 17.15
CA ALA A 455 -8.84 11.32 16.09
C ALA A 455 -8.36 9.89 16.39
N SER A 456 -7.14 9.73 16.92
CA SER A 456 -6.60 8.43 17.33
C SER A 456 -7.36 7.82 18.51
N LEU A 457 -7.79 8.64 19.48
CA LEU A 457 -8.65 8.18 20.58
C LEU A 457 -10.03 7.72 20.10
N VAL A 458 -10.64 8.43 19.15
CA VAL A 458 -11.92 8.00 18.57
C VAL A 458 -11.73 6.71 17.75
N ALA A 459 -10.66 6.60 16.96
CA ALA A 459 -10.35 5.38 16.22
C ALA A 459 -10.16 4.16 17.14
N LEU A 460 -9.46 4.34 18.27
CA LEU A 460 -9.33 3.33 19.31
C LEU A 460 -10.70 2.96 19.91
N ALA A 461 -11.54 3.95 20.21
CA ALA A 461 -12.89 3.71 20.73
C ALA A 461 -13.76 2.91 19.75
N VAL A 462 -13.72 3.25 18.46
CA VAL A 462 -14.43 2.52 17.40
C VAL A 462 -13.92 1.09 17.26
N THR A 463 -12.60 0.88 17.38
CA THR A 463 -11.99 -0.46 17.35
C THR A 463 -12.47 -1.31 18.52
N ILE A 464 -12.45 -0.77 19.75
CA ILE A 464 -12.96 -1.45 20.95
C ILE A 464 -14.44 -1.79 20.80
N LEU A 465 -15.24 -0.85 20.29
CA LEU A 465 -16.67 -1.04 20.08
C LEU A 465 -16.96 -2.10 19.02
N THR A 466 -16.13 -2.18 17.97
CA THR A 466 -16.21 -3.22 16.94
C THR A 466 -15.96 -4.61 17.52
N ILE A 467 -14.89 -4.76 18.33
CA ILE A 467 -14.57 -6.02 19.02
C ILE A 467 -15.71 -6.42 19.97
N ALA A 468 -16.26 -5.45 20.71
CA ALA A 468 -17.39 -5.68 21.61
C ALA A 468 -18.66 -6.11 20.85
N THR A 469 -18.98 -5.45 19.72
CA THR A 469 -20.10 -5.81 18.83
C THR A 469 -19.93 -7.23 18.28
N TYR A 470 -18.73 -7.64 17.88
CA TYR A 470 -18.46 -9.01 17.45
C TYR A 470 -18.66 -10.03 18.59
N GLY A 471 -18.19 -9.72 19.80
CA GLY A 471 -18.40 -10.56 20.98
C GLY A 471 -19.88 -10.70 21.34
N ALA A 472 -20.64 -9.61 21.28
CA ALA A 472 -22.09 -9.59 21.50
C ALA A 472 -22.84 -10.36 20.41
N LEU A 473 -22.43 -10.24 19.15
CA LEU A 473 -22.95 -11.03 18.03
C LEU A 473 -22.75 -12.53 18.29
N LEU A 474 -21.51 -12.96 18.60
CA LEU A 474 -21.21 -14.37 18.87
C LEU A 474 -22.02 -14.92 20.05
N ALA A 475 -22.13 -14.14 21.14
CA ALA A 475 -22.97 -14.49 22.28
C ALA A 475 -24.45 -14.64 21.88
N THR A 476 -24.99 -13.68 21.13
CA THR A 476 -26.40 -13.67 20.72
C THR A 476 -26.72 -14.85 19.81
N VAL A 477 -25.88 -15.12 18.80
CA VAL A 477 -26.04 -16.25 17.89
C VAL A 477 -25.96 -17.58 18.64
N THR A 478 -25.05 -17.71 19.60
CA THR A 478 -24.94 -18.92 20.42
C THR A 478 -26.20 -19.11 21.28
N THR A 479 -26.70 -18.06 21.95
CA THR A 479 -27.94 -18.13 22.74
C THR A 479 -29.14 -18.48 21.86
N THR A 480 -29.27 -17.86 20.68
CA THR A 480 -30.32 -18.19 19.71
C THR A 480 -30.27 -19.67 19.33
N LEU A 481 -29.09 -20.19 18.98
CA LEU A 481 -28.93 -21.59 18.61
C LEU A 481 -29.26 -22.54 19.76
N ASP A 482 -28.83 -22.23 20.99
CA ASP A 482 -29.14 -23.03 22.17
C ASP A 482 -30.65 -23.04 22.50
N GLN A 483 -31.34 -21.90 22.37
CA GLN A 483 -32.79 -21.81 22.57
C GLN A 483 -33.57 -22.55 21.49
N LEU A 484 -33.17 -22.40 20.21
CA LEU A 484 -33.79 -23.11 19.09
C LEU A 484 -33.61 -24.64 19.21
N ASP A 485 -32.45 -25.09 19.67
CA ASP A 485 -32.16 -26.51 19.92
C ASP A 485 -33.06 -27.11 21.01
N ARG A 486 -33.46 -26.28 21.99
CA ARG A 486 -34.39 -26.65 23.07
C ARG A 486 -35.86 -26.49 22.70
N GLY A 487 -36.18 -26.09 21.47
CA GLY A 487 -37.56 -25.85 21.01
C GLY A 487 -38.21 -24.60 21.59
N VAL A 488 -37.44 -23.67 22.15
CA VAL A 488 -37.95 -22.40 22.71
C VAL A 488 -38.20 -21.40 21.58
N GLN A 489 -39.33 -20.67 21.64
CA GLN A 489 -39.62 -19.58 20.70
C GLN A 489 -38.62 -18.44 20.87
N VAL A 490 -37.88 -18.10 19.81
CA VAL A 490 -36.83 -17.08 19.86
C VAL A 490 -37.29 -15.78 19.22
N THR A 491 -37.23 -14.69 19.99
CA THR A 491 -37.45 -13.32 19.52
C THR A 491 -36.19 -12.49 19.75
N ALA A 492 -35.78 -11.68 18.79
CA ALA A 492 -34.56 -10.86 18.86
C ALA A 492 -34.44 -10.05 20.16
N LYS A 493 -35.55 -9.43 20.62
CA LYS A 493 -35.59 -8.64 21.86
C LYS A 493 -35.31 -9.46 23.12
N LEU A 494 -35.79 -10.70 23.17
CA LEU A 494 -35.60 -11.59 24.33
C LEU A 494 -34.15 -12.05 24.41
N THR A 495 -33.58 -12.47 23.27
CA THR A 495 -32.17 -12.91 23.22
C THR A 495 -31.21 -11.77 23.57
N VAL A 496 -31.43 -10.56 23.04
CA VAL A 496 -30.60 -9.39 23.38
C VAL A 496 -30.72 -9.05 24.87
N ARG A 497 -31.93 -9.08 25.45
CA ARG A 497 -32.12 -8.83 26.88
C ARG A 497 -31.35 -9.82 27.76
N GLU A 498 -31.33 -11.09 27.37
CA GLU A 498 -30.59 -12.14 28.09
C GLU A 498 -29.08 -11.92 28.01
N VAL A 499 -28.56 -11.63 26.82
CA VAL A 499 -27.13 -11.30 26.62
C VAL A 499 -26.74 -10.05 27.42
N VAL A 500 -27.58 -9.02 27.42
CA VAL A 500 -27.37 -7.80 28.21
C VAL A 500 -27.43 -8.11 29.70
N SER A 501 -28.32 -8.98 30.20
CA SER A 501 -28.29 -9.37 31.62
C SER A 501 -27.01 -10.11 32.01
N ASN A 502 -26.39 -10.83 31.08
CA ASN A 502 -25.16 -11.60 31.26
C ASN A 502 -23.88 -10.85 30.82
N TRP A 503 -23.94 -9.51 30.70
CA TRP A 503 -22.81 -8.71 30.19
C TRP A 503 -21.56 -8.80 31.07
N ARG A 504 -21.69 -8.92 32.39
CA ARG A 504 -20.55 -8.94 33.33
C ARG A 504 -19.65 -10.18 33.13
N PRO A 505 -20.17 -11.42 33.13
CA PRO A 505 -19.39 -12.61 32.76
C PRO A 505 -18.76 -12.53 31.37
N LEU A 506 -19.50 -12.02 30.38
CA LEU A 506 -19.05 -11.88 29.00
C LEU A 506 -17.88 -10.90 28.88
N ALA A 507 -18.02 -9.70 29.43
CA ALA A 507 -16.99 -8.67 29.45
C ALA A 507 -15.73 -9.18 30.17
N ARG A 508 -15.89 -9.85 31.31
CA ARG A 508 -14.74 -10.43 32.03
C ARG A 508 -14.01 -11.48 31.20
N ALA A 509 -14.73 -12.37 30.51
CA ALA A 509 -14.12 -13.38 29.65
C ALA A 509 -13.40 -12.73 28.45
N ALA A 510 -14.05 -11.77 27.78
CA ALA A 510 -13.49 -11.06 26.63
C ALA A 510 -12.24 -10.25 27.00
N VAL A 511 -12.31 -9.44 28.07
CA VAL A 511 -11.17 -8.62 28.53
C VAL A 511 -10.00 -9.51 28.93
N GLN A 512 -10.25 -10.58 29.69
CA GLN A 512 -9.17 -11.50 30.09
C GLN A 512 -8.57 -12.23 28.87
N TYR A 513 -9.40 -12.60 27.89
CA TYR A 513 -8.92 -13.19 26.65
C TYR A 513 -7.99 -12.23 25.90
N TRP A 514 -8.45 -11.01 25.66
CA TRP A 514 -7.71 -10.00 24.89
C TRP A 514 -6.45 -9.51 25.58
N VAL A 515 -6.50 -9.19 26.88
CA VAL A 515 -5.31 -8.72 27.62
C VAL A 515 -4.19 -9.76 27.57
N VAL A 516 -4.51 -11.04 27.81
CA VAL A 516 -3.49 -12.10 27.78
C VAL A 516 -3.00 -12.35 26.35
N PHE A 517 -3.89 -12.32 25.37
CA PHE A 517 -3.50 -12.46 23.96
C PHE A 517 -2.56 -11.33 23.54
N THR A 518 -2.89 -10.07 23.84
CA THR A 518 -2.06 -8.90 23.52
C THR A 518 -0.70 -9.02 24.19
N VAL A 519 -0.62 -9.35 25.49
CA VAL A 519 0.66 -9.55 26.19
C VAL A 519 1.51 -10.64 25.53
N LEU A 520 0.90 -11.75 25.09
CA LEU A 520 1.59 -12.82 24.38
C LEU A 520 1.95 -12.46 22.93
N ALA A 521 1.26 -11.49 22.32
CA ALA A 521 1.52 -11.05 20.96
C ALA A 521 2.56 -9.91 20.87
N LEU A 522 2.95 -9.31 22.00
CA LEU A 522 3.93 -8.21 22.04
C LEU A 522 5.32 -8.61 21.50
N PHE A 523 5.72 -9.87 21.65
CA PHE A 523 7.01 -10.37 21.19
C PHE A 523 6.85 -11.40 20.07
N ILE A 524 7.66 -11.27 19.02
CA ILE A 524 7.66 -12.21 17.88
C ILE A 524 7.88 -13.66 18.35
N ALA A 525 8.80 -13.86 19.32
CA ALA A 525 9.10 -15.16 19.89
C ALA A 525 7.90 -15.83 20.60
N THR A 526 6.93 -15.05 21.09
CA THR A 526 5.75 -15.58 21.81
C THR A 526 4.51 -15.73 20.91
N ILE A 527 4.60 -15.37 19.63
CA ILE A 527 3.50 -15.55 18.64
C ILE A 527 2.98 -16.99 18.60
N PRO A 528 3.82 -18.06 18.57
CA PRO A 528 3.30 -19.44 18.59
C PRO A 528 2.48 -19.75 19.84
N VAL A 529 2.88 -19.20 21.00
CA VAL A 529 2.15 -19.34 22.27
C VAL A 529 0.84 -18.56 22.23
N ALA A 530 0.84 -17.36 21.65
CA ALA A 530 -0.35 -16.55 21.44
C ALA A 530 -1.39 -17.27 20.54
N ILE A 531 -0.94 -17.89 19.45
CA ILE A 531 -1.80 -18.69 18.55
C ILE A 531 -2.38 -19.89 19.30
N TYR A 532 -1.56 -20.63 20.04
CA TYR A 532 -2.04 -21.73 20.86
C TYR A 532 -3.08 -21.26 21.89
N TYR A 533 -2.80 -20.13 22.57
CA TYR A 533 -3.72 -19.50 23.53
C TYR A 533 -5.06 -19.15 22.88
N ALA A 534 -5.03 -18.46 21.74
CA ALA A 534 -6.21 -18.03 21.00
C ALA A 534 -7.12 -19.20 20.63
N VAL A 535 -6.57 -20.22 19.95
CA VAL A 535 -7.34 -21.41 19.55
C VAL A 535 -7.88 -22.18 20.75
N SER A 536 -7.07 -22.37 21.79
CA SER A 536 -7.50 -23.11 22.98
C SER A 536 -8.66 -22.45 23.72
N ARG A 537 -8.85 -21.14 23.55
CA ARG A 537 -9.84 -20.32 24.28
C ARG A 537 -10.88 -19.68 23.38
N ALA A 538 -10.93 -20.07 22.10
CA ALA A 538 -11.84 -19.52 21.10
C ALA A 538 -13.33 -19.65 21.46
N PHE A 539 -13.71 -20.64 22.28
CA PHE A 539 -15.10 -20.90 22.65
C PHE A 539 -15.52 -20.31 23.99
N ALA A 540 -14.71 -19.42 24.59
CA ALA A 540 -15.01 -18.84 25.90
C ALA A 540 -16.37 -18.10 25.92
N LEU A 541 -16.66 -17.27 24.92
CA LEU A 541 -17.94 -16.54 24.84
C LEU A 541 -19.15 -17.48 24.62
N PRO A 542 -19.11 -18.44 23.67
CA PRO A 542 -20.15 -19.46 23.55
C PRO A 542 -20.43 -20.22 24.86
N ILE A 543 -19.39 -20.58 25.61
CA ILE A 543 -19.54 -21.31 26.90
C ILE A 543 -20.21 -20.45 27.97
N VAL A 544 -19.89 -19.16 28.05
CA VAL A 544 -20.52 -18.25 29.04
C VAL A 544 -22.04 -18.27 28.89
N VAL A 545 -22.55 -18.18 27.65
CA VAL A 545 -24.00 -18.12 27.40
C VAL A 545 -24.67 -19.50 27.38
N ALA A 546 -24.09 -20.49 26.70
CA ALA A 546 -24.72 -21.79 26.53
C ALA A 546 -24.64 -22.67 27.79
N GLU A 547 -23.60 -22.51 28.61
CA GLU A 547 -23.39 -23.28 29.85
C GLU A 547 -23.58 -22.43 31.13
N GLN A 548 -23.94 -21.16 31.02
CA GLN A 548 -24.17 -20.22 32.14
C GLN A 548 -23.00 -20.21 33.14
N ARG A 549 -21.76 -20.14 32.63
CA ARG A 549 -20.52 -20.18 33.44
C ARG A 549 -19.91 -18.79 33.61
N SER A 550 -19.19 -18.59 34.72
CA SER A 550 -18.40 -17.37 34.94
C SER A 550 -17.17 -17.31 34.01
N GLY A 551 -16.71 -16.09 33.71
CA GLY A 551 -15.71 -15.87 32.65
C GLY A 551 -14.38 -16.64 32.78
N ARG A 552 -13.83 -16.76 34.00
CA ARG A 552 -12.60 -17.57 34.24
C ARG A 552 -12.85 -19.06 34.00
N THR A 553 -14.00 -19.56 34.46
CA THR A 553 -14.39 -20.97 34.29
C THR A 553 -14.64 -21.28 32.82
N ALA A 554 -15.23 -20.34 32.07
CA ALA A 554 -15.45 -20.49 30.63
C ALA A 554 -14.14 -20.61 29.84
N LEU A 555 -13.13 -19.78 30.14
CA LEU A 555 -11.79 -19.89 29.53
C LEU A 555 -11.13 -21.24 29.82
N ARG A 556 -11.23 -21.74 31.05
CA ARG A 556 -10.71 -23.07 31.43
C ARG A 556 -11.48 -24.19 30.72
N ARG A 557 -12.81 -24.08 30.63
CA ARG A 557 -13.67 -25.05 29.93
C ARG A 557 -13.36 -25.10 28.44
N SER A 558 -13.16 -23.95 27.78
CA SER A 558 -12.74 -23.90 26.37
C SER A 558 -11.44 -24.67 26.16
N ARG A 559 -10.43 -24.45 27.02
CA ARG A 559 -9.16 -25.18 26.94
C ARG A 559 -9.35 -26.69 27.05
N MET A 560 -10.28 -27.15 27.91
CA MET A 560 -10.59 -28.57 28.05
C MET A 560 -11.27 -29.15 26.82
N LEU A 561 -12.20 -28.42 26.18
CA LEU A 561 -12.86 -28.85 24.94
C LEU A 561 -11.88 -28.99 23.76
N VAL A 562 -10.80 -28.20 23.76
CA VAL A 562 -9.79 -28.19 22.68
C VAL A 562 -8.59 -29.12 22.97
N LYS A 563 -8.35 -29.46 24.25
CA LYS A 563 -7.19 -30.28 24.66
C LYS A 563 -7.18 -31.63 23.93
N GLY A 564 -6.01 -32.00 23.38
CA GLY A 564 -5.82 -33.25 22.63
C GLY A 564 -6.39 -33.24 21.20
N ARG A 565 -7.06 -32.16 20.78
CA ARG A 565 -7.68 -32.04 19.46
C ARG A 565 -7.41 -30.67 18.82
N TRP A 566 -6.31 -30.04 19.22
CA TRP A 566 -5.99 -28.66 18.85
C TRP A 566 -6.09 -28.43 17.34
N TRP A 567 -5.45 -29.26 16.51
CA TRP A 567 -5.51 -29.15 15.04
C TRP A 567 -6.91 -29.30 14.44
N ARG A 568 -7.76 -30.16 15.03
CA ARG A 568 -9.16 -30.36 14.59
C ARG A 568 -10.06 -29.17 14.95
N THR A 569 -9.59 -28.26 15.79
CA THR A 569 -10.24 -26.98 16.09
C THR A 569 -9.57 -25.85 15.35
N ALA A 570 -8.24 -25.76 15.38
CA ALA A 570 -7.43 -24.71 14.78
C ALA A 570 -7.71 -24.56 13.27
N VAL A 571 -7.66 -25.67 12.51
CA VAL A 571 -7.80 -25.62 11.04
C VAL A 571 -9.21 -25.16 10.63
N PRO A 572 -10.32 -25.79 11.10
CA PRO A 572 -11.66 -25.29 10.82
C PRO A 572 -11.88 -23.84 11.27
N LEU A 573 -11.39 -23.48 12.46
CA LEU A 573 -11.57 -22.14 13.00
C LEU A 573 -10.85 -21.09 12.13
N ALA A 574 -9.60 -21.38 11.73
CA ALA A 574 -8.82 -20.53 10.85
C ALA A 574 -9.47 -20.38 9.47
N ILE A 575 -10.01 -21.47 8.89
CA ILE A 575 -10.73 -21.40 7.61
C ILE A 575 -12.01 -20.56 7.75
N ILE A 576 -12.82 -20.79 8.78
CA ILE A 576 -14.09 -20.08 8.99
C ILE A 576 -13.84 -18.58 9.19
N ILE A 577 -12.93 -18.22 10.10
CA ILE A 577 -12.57 -16.82 10.36
C ILE A 577 -11.91 -16.21 9.13
N GLY A 578 -10.99 -16.91 8.48
CA GLY A 578 -10.29 -16.47 7.28
C GLY A 578 -11.25 -16.15 6.13
N LEU A 579 -12.24 -17.02 5.85
CA LEU A 579 -13.26 -16.77 4.84
C LEU A 579 -14.10 -15.53 5.16
N GLY A 580 -14.48 -15.35 6.44
CA GLY A 580 -15.23 -14.17 6.89
C GLY A 580 -14.43 -12.87 6.73
N LEU A 581 -13.15 -12.89 7.12
CA LEU A 581 -12.26 -11.73 7.02
C LEU A 581 -11.87 -11.41 5.57
N ALA A 582 -11.70 -12.42 4.72
CA ALA A 582 -11.26 -12.25 3.33
C ALA A 582 -12.40 -11.81 2.38
N ALA A 583 -13.67 -12.00 2.76
CA ALA A 583 -14.80 -11.68 1.90
C ALA A 583 -14.82 -10.22 1.43
N GLY A 584 -14.57 -9.27 2.33
CA GLY A 584 -14.47 -7.84 2.00
C GLY A 584 -13.29 -7.54 1.07
N PRO A 585 -12.04 -7.85 1.47
CA PRO A 585 -10.85 -7.64 0.65
C PRO A 585 -10.89 -8.27 -0.74
N ILE A 586 -11.36 -9.52 -0.87
CA ILE A 586 -11.44 -10.18 -2.18
C ILE A 586 -12.41 -9.43 -3.09
N ALA A 587 -13.60 -9.08 -2.58
CA ALA A 587 -14.56 -8.31 -3.34
C ALA A 587 -14.01 -6.91 -3.70
N GLY A 588 -13.27 -6.29 -2.78
CA GLY A 588 -12.65 -4.99 -3.00
C GLY A 588 -11.56 -5.01 -4.06
N ILE A 589 -10.67 -6.00 -4.04
CA ILE A 589 -9.66 -6.20 -5.08
C ILE A 589 -10.33 -6.38 -6.45
N VAL A 590 -11.39 -7.19 -6.52
CA VAL A 590 -12.16 -7.37 -7.78
C VAL A 590 -12.77 -6.05 -8.24
N LEU A 591 -13.39 -5.28 -7.34
CA LEU A 591 -13.98 -3.97 -7.67
C LEU A 591 -12.92 -2.94 -8.08
N LEU A 592 -11.74 -2.93 -7.45
CA LEU A 592 -10.63 -2.03 -7.77
C LEU A 592 -10.10 -2.28 -9.19
N LEU A 593 -10.02 -3.55 -9.60
CA LEU A 593 -9.53 -3.96 -10.92
C LEU A 593 -10.60 -3.87 -12.02
N ALA A 594 -11.89 -3.98 -11.67
CA ALA A 594 -12.98 -4.05 -12.64
C ALA A 594 -13.74 -2.72 -12.84
N THR A 595 -13.52 -1.71 -12.00
CA THR A 595 -14.29 -0.46 -12.02
C THR A 595 -13.43 0.75 -11.72
N ASP A 596 -13.83 1.94 -12.15
CA ASP A 596 -13.17 3.21 -11.82
C ASP A 596 -13.75 3.89 -10.56
N LEU A 597 -14.45 3.13 -9.71
CA LEU A 597 -15.03 3.68 -8.47
C LEU A 597 -13.94 4.27 -7.56
N ALA A 598 -14.29 5.34 -6.84
CA ALA A 598 -13.39 5.95 -5.87
C ALA A 598 -13.02 4.94 -4.76
N PRO A 599 -11.75 4.92 -4.28
CA PRO A 599 -11.29 3.99 -3.25
C PRO A 599 -12.16 3.99 -1.98
N THR A 600 -12.65 5.16 -1.56
CA THR A 600 -13.56 5.31 -0.42
C THR A 600 -14.89 4.57 -0.63
N LEU A 601 -15.46 4.61 -1.84
CA LEU A 601 -16.72 3.92 -2.16
C LEU A 601 -16.53 2.40 -2.17
N ILE A 602 -15.40 1.93 -2.68
CA ILE A 602 -15.04 0.51 -2.68
C ILE A 602 -14.87 0.01 -1.23
N ASN A 603 -14.11 0.75 -0.42
CA ASN A 603 -13.94 0.41 0.99
C ASN A 603 -15.31 0.42 1.72
N LEU A 604 -16.21 1.36 1.44
CA LEU A 604 -17.55 1.39 2.02
C LEU A 604 -18.38 0.15 1.62
N GLY A 605 -18.43 -0.18 0.34
CA GLY A 605 -19.16 -1.36 -0.16
C GLY A 605 -18.61 -2.67 0.42
N THR A 606 -17.30 -2.80 0.52
CA THR A 606 -16.64 -3.99 1.08
C THR A 606 -16.80 -4.08 2.60
N SER A 607 -16.91 -2.95 3.30
CA SER A 607 -17.27 -2.91 4.73
C SER A 607 -18.71 -3.40 4.97
N ILE A 608 -19.64 -3.09 4.06
CA ILE A 608 -21.01 -3.65 4.10
C ILE A 608 -20.96 -5.17 3.88
N MET A 609 -20.18 -5.64 2.91
CA MET A 609 -19.99 -7.08 2.69
C MET A 609 -19.39 -7.77 3.92
N PHE A 610 -18.40 -7.15 4.57
CA PHE A 610 -17.83 -7.61 5.82
C PHE A 610 -18.89 -7.67 6.94
N ALA A 611 -19.71 -6.63 7.10
CA ALA A 611 -20.80 -6.57 8.08
C ALA A 611 -21.85 -7.69 7.86
N LEU A 612 -22.05 -8.13 6.62
CA LEU A 612 -22.92 -9.27 6.28
C LEU A 612 -22.23 -10.63 6.48
N ALA A 613 -20.92 -10.71 6.27
CA ALA A 613 -20.13 -11.93 6.44
C ALA A 613 -19.89 -12.29 7.91
N MET A 614 -19.76 -11.30 8.80
CA MET A 614 -19.49 -11.53 10.23
C MET A 614 -20.58 -12.34 10.95
N PRO A 615 -21.89 -12.08 10.75
CA PRO A 615 -22.97 -12.93 11.26
C PRO A 615 -22.85 -14.41 10.87
N ILE A 616 -22.53 -14.68 9.60
CA ILE A 616 -22.35 -16.05 9.09
C ILE A 616 -21.14 -16.71 9.76
N THR A 617 -20.05 -15.94 9.91
CA THR A 617 -18.83 -16.39 10.58
C THR A 617 -19.10 -16.73 12.04
N ALA A 618 -19.79 -15.86 12.78
CA ALA A 618 -20.16 -16.08 14.18
C ALA A 618 -21.04 -17.32 14.35
N ALA A 619 -22.02 -17.54 13.46
CA ALA A 619 -22.84 -18.75 13.46
C ALA A 619 -22.02 -20.02 13.17
N ALA A 620 -21.10 -19.98 12.21
CA ALA A 620 -20.23 -21.12 11.92
C ALA A 620 -19.29 -21.44 13.11
N VAL A 621 -18.77 -20.42 13.81
CA VAL A 621 -18.00 -20.60 15.05
C VAL A 621 -18.86 -21.21 16.17
N ALA A 622 -20.11 -20.75 16.32
CA ALA A 622 -21.04 -21.33 17.30
C ALA A 622 -21.35 -22.81 17.00
N TYR A 623 -21.55 -23.18 15.74
CA TYR A 623 -21.69 -24.60 15.35
C TYR A 623 -20.43 -25.42 15.63
N LEU A 624 -19.25 -24.84 15.43
CA LEU A 624 -17.99 -25.49 15.76
C LEU A 624 -17.87 -25.72 17.29
N TYR A 625 -18.33 -24.76 18.11
CA TYR A 625 -18.44 -24.94 19.56
C TYR A 625 -19.37 -26.11 19.91
N PHE A 626 -20.60 -26.13 19.37
CA PHE A 626 -21.56 -27.19 19.69
C PHE A 626 -21.07 -28.58 19.27
N ASP A 627 -20.35 -28.69 18.15
CA ASP A 627 -19.69 -29.94 17.77
C ASP A 627 -18.67 -30.38 18.84
N ARG A 628 -17.79 -29.47 19.29
CA ARG A 628 -16.81 -29.80 20.34
C ARG A 628 -17.46 -30.14 21.68
N ALA A 629 -18.55 -29.46 22.03
CA ALA A 629 -19.30 -29.71 23.25
C ALA A 629 -20.00 -31.08 23.22
N ALA A 630 -20.60 -31.47 22.10
CA ALA A 630 -21.25 -32.76 21.93
C ALA A 630 -20.27 -33.94 22.12
N PHE A 631 -19.07 -33.82 21.57
CA PHE A 631 -18.00 -34.81 21.74
C PHE A 631 -17.55 -35.02 23.20
N ALA A 632 -17.64 -34.00 24.05
CA ALA A 632 -17.22 -34.09 25.44
C ALA A 632 -18.22 -34.86 26.32
N LEU A 633 -19.48 -34.98 25.88
CA LEU A 633 -20.51 -35.76 26.57
C LEU A 633 -20.38 -37.27 26.28
N GLU A 634 -19.77 -37.65 25.15
CA GLU A 634 -19.68 -39.04 24.68
C GLU A 634 -18.36 -39.75 25.03
N SER A 635 -17.35 -39.08 25.60
CA SER A 635 -16.09 -39.72 26.00
C SER A 635 -16.27 -40.45 27.35
N PRO A 636 -16.19 -41.80 27.43
CA PRO A 636 -16.17 -42.51 28.70
C PRO A 636 -14.74 -42.43 29.28
N GLY A 637 -14.57 -41.82 30.44
CA GLY A 637 -13.24 -41.78 31.09
C GLY A 637 -13.00 -40.64 32.07
N SER A 638 -13.78 -40.59 33.15
CA SER A 638 -13.29 -40.17 34.47
C SER A 638 -14.16 -40.86 35.52
N GLY A 639 -13.93 -42.17 35.69
CA GLY A 639 -14.30 -42.87 36.92
C GLY A 639 -13.45 -42.35 38.08
N GLU A 640 -13.98 -42.53 39.30
CA GLU A 640 -13.56 -42.03 40.63
C GLU A 640 -14.13 -40.62 40.97
N LEU A 641 -15.40 -40.51 41.39
CA LEU A 641 -16.03 -40.72 42.74
C LEU A 641 -16.01 -39.45 43.64
N PRO A 642 -16.92 -39.26 44.63
CA PRO A 642 -18.23 -39.88 44.87
C PRO A 642 -19.38 -38.86 45.01
N ASP A 643 -20.57 -39.43 45.12
CA ASP A 643 -21.86 -38.86 45.50
C ASP A 643 -21.83 -37.62 46.41
N ALA A 644 -22.60 -36.58 46.03
CA ALA A 644 -23.05 -35.52 46.94
C ALA A 644 -24.28 -34.80 46.37
N GLY A 645 -25.46 -35.22 46.82
CA GLY A 645 -26.57 -34.33 47.16
C GLY A 645 -27.38 -33.73 46.00
N GLN A 646 -28.23 -34.54 45.36
CA GLN A 646 -29.46 -34.00 44.76
C GLN A 646 -30.45 -33.64 45.89
N THR A 647 -30.42 -32.39 46.35
CA THR A 647 -31.58 -31.79 47.02
C THR A 647 -32.54 -31.26 45.96
N TYR A 648 -33.49 -32.10 45.54
CA TYR A 648 -34.74 -31.63 44.98
C TYR A 648 -35.78 -31.62 46.11
N SER A 649 -36.08 -30.43 46.61
CA SER A 649 -37.28 -30.19 47.41
C SER A 649 -38.51 -30.27 46.50
N GLN A 650 -39.23 -31.38 46.54
CA GLN A 650 -40.63 -31.43 46.15
C GLN A 650 -41.48 -31.40 47.41
N GLY A 651 -42.05 -30.23 47.70
CA GLY A 651 -43.22 -30.13 48.57
C GLY A 651 -44.43 -30.64 47.78
N GLY A 652 -45.03 -31.72 48.25
CA GLY A 652 -46.19 -32.36 47.66
C GLY A 652 -46.86 -33.23 48.70
N ASP A 653 -47.97 -32.71 49.21
CA ASP A 653 -48.91 -33.25 50.19
C ASP A 653 -49.37 -34.67 49.85
N GLY A 654 -49.57 -35.53 50.87
CA GLY A 654 -50.04 -36.91 50.66
C GLY A 654 -49.78 -37.87 51.80
N SER A 655 -50.67 -37.86 52.79
CA SER A 655 -50.83 -38.82 53.87
C SER A 655 -50.76 -40.29 53.42
N VAL A 656 -49.98 -41.13 54.13
CA VAL A 656 -50.11 -42.59 54.09
C VAL A 656 -50.14 -43.15 55.51
N GLU A 657 -51.28 -43.76 55.78
CA GLU A 657 -51.70 -44.48 56.97
C GLU A 657 -50.98 -45.84 57.06
N GLN A 658 -50.59 -46.22 58.27
CA GLN A 658 -49.95 -47.49 58.58
C GLN A 658 -50.98 -48.63 58.57
N ASP A 659 -50.64 -49.75 57.93
CA ASP A 659 -51.10 -51.07 58.38
C ASP A 659 -50.10 -52.17 57.98
N LEU A 660 -49.75 -52.98 58.99
CA LEU A 660 -48.93 -54.21 58.96
C LEU A 660 -49.89 -55.44 58.84
N PRO A 661 -49.42 -56.71 58.88
CA PRO A 661 -48.52 -57.43 57.98
C PRO A 661 -49.07 -58.84 57.59
N SER A 662 -48.34 -59.63 56.79
CA SER A 662 -48.39 -61.11 56.88
C SER A 662 -47.08 -61.82 56.52
N VAL A 663 -46.39 -62.29 57.56
CA VAL A 663 -45.89 -63.66 57.83
C VAL A 663 -45.50 -64.59 56.64
N ARG A 664 -44.17 -64.81 56.52
CA ARG A 664 -43.39 -66.07 56.71
C ARG A 664 -43.58 -67.31 55.80
N SER A 665 -42.49 -67.80 55.21
CA SER A 665 -41.84 -69.14 55.40
C SER A 665 -40.87 -69.40 54.24
N ASP A 666 -39.57 -69.55 54.54
CA ASP A 666 -38.77 -70.81 54.56
C ASP A 666 -38.17 -71.07 53.15
N SER A 667 -36.86 -71.27 52.94
CA SER A 667 -35.78 -71.86 53.75
C SER A 667 -34.42 -71.33 53.27
#